data_AF-A0A0D2BBX3-F1
#
_entry.id   AF-A0A0D2BBX3-F1
#
_cell.length_a   1.000
_cell.length_b   1.000
_cell.length_c   1.000
_cell.angle_alpha   90.00
_cell.angle_beta   90.00
_cell.angle_gamma   90.00
#
_symmetry.space_group_name_H-M   'P 1'
#
loop_
_entity.id
_entity.type
_entity.pdbx_description
1 polymer ?
#
loop_
_entity_poly.entity_id
_entity_poly.type
_entity_poly.pdbx_seq_one_letter_code
_entity_poly.pdbx_strand_id
1 'polypeptide(L)'
;MSAPGGPPGPGAPRLLTAIERRKAINALRDRLRPNVTDRTLLETYLASTDWNIEDAYNLWQVDRARILAGRDDAQDSSSSTESDSEDEGEEREEEEEQDGAGSSSSSSSSSSLSDIPRAPAAAAAGEDDDDEKDEKDGEEEEEEEESKTLGAMRGNQVSRRFNANLEQERRDAALALRLHYESETEDSTTLSPSEAILLLHVNMWDLGEAIDSFTTLEDIRLQLSDFDRMRTSLPMEIDPDEVDIMREQDERLAEFVNITARPDWYSLRAVLQDHNWNLIEAVSFWFFRGVPPVRPPTREVQKSTKEDPDGKKFDFGIRVNINEKSMKWPTAKQCEVPPEVFMDDGWGVEPDQYTPDDAADTEDTGKKSKRGKKPQKVKKPDKRGAEGFLINIDGDVNERAHVGCPNPAKFLVEHISRGKYTFKRFKQSARFQWPGLTKGKASVPQSGQDLFDFEDGSHVQLLNNWRRQAIGRTIKSSRNEPGQPWCKEEDDYLIKLSEDLLEEKRKSSKPPKSKKLLVSNAKKEEWAEAFNKTFTGTIQADSKAPRTDRTVGAIMQRRSRIQELVDRFHVKPDNKYLAKLKQKAGQKRKRSDLSDDEDADQSHVATHGEDDPEEEDVPMDISSDDDEGDAPMDLSD
;
A
#
# COMPACT_ATOMS: atom_id res chain seq x y z
N MET A 1 -43.40 -0.95 -34.47
CA MET A 1 -43.10 -0.08 -33.31
C MET A 1 -43.14 -0.97 -32.08
N SER A 2 -41.97 -1.43 -31.63
CA SER A 2 -41.86 -2.32 -30.47
C SER A 2 -42.02 -1.52 -29.20
N ALA A 3 -42.87 -2.00 -28.29
CA ALA A 3 -43.13 -1.35 -27.01
C ALA A 3 -41.85 -1.30 -26.15
N PRO A 4 -41.62 -0.21 -25.40
CA PRO A 4 -40.52 -0.13 -24.45
C PRO A 4 -40.71 -1.22 -23.38
N GLY A 5 -39.68 -2.06 -23.22
CA GLY A 5 -39.68 -3.19 -22.28
C GLY A 5 -40.06 -2.75 -20.87
N GLY A 6 -40.93 -3.54 -20.24
CA GLY A 6 -41.30 -3.36 -18.84
C GLY A 6 -40.08 -3.41 -17.91
N PRO A 7 -40.20 -2.83 -16.71
CA PRO A 7 -39.12 -2.87 -15.72
C PRO A 7 -38.70 -4.32 -15.45
N PRO A 8 -37.39 -4.60 -15.36
CA PRO A 8 -36.90 -5.94 -15.06
C PRO A 8 -37.53 -6.45 -13.77
N GLY A 9 -37.97 -7.72 -13.78
CA GLY A 9 -38.58 -8.35 -12.62
C GLY A 9 -37.66 -8.30 -11.38
N PRO A 10 -38.21 -8.29 -10.16
CA PRO A 10 -37.48 -8.10 -8.91
C PRO A 10 -36.65 -9.32 -8.47
N GLY A 11 -35.86 -9.92 -9.36
CA GLY A 11 -35.04 -11.08 -9.03
C GLY A 11 -33.91 -11.41 -10.00
N ALA A 12 -33.72 -10.66 -11.09
CA ALA A 12 -32.55 -10.88 -11.96
C ALA A 12 -31.31 -10.19 -11.35
N PRO A 13 -30.20 -10.91 -11.15
CA PRO A 13 -28.97 -10.32 -10.61
C PRO A 13 -28.54 -9.16 -11.49
N ARG A 14 -28.30 -8.01 -10.85
CA ARG A 14 -27.93 -6.79 -11.54
C ARG A 14 -26.56 -6.99 -12.19
N LEU A 15 -26.50 -6.90 -13.51
CA LEU A 15 -25.23 -6.92 -14.23
C LEU A 15 -24.33 -5.79 -13.70
N LEU A 16 -23.19 -6.16 -13.11
CA LEU A 16 -22.20 -5.23 -12.63
C LEU A 16 -21.57 -4.46 -13.78
N THR A 17 -21.39 -3.16 -13.57
CA THR A 17 -20.67 -2.30 -14.51
C THR A 17 -19.17 -2.67 -14.54
N ALA A 18 -18.47 -2.36 -15.63
CA ALA A 18 -17.03 -2.62 -15.74
C ALA A 18 -16.20 -1.99 -14.60
N ILE A 19 -16.64 -0.84 -14.08
CA ILE A 19 -16.00 -0.16 -12.95
C ILE A 19 -16.19 -0.96 -11.65
N GLU A 20 -17.39 -1.51 -11.41
CA GLU A 20 -17.67 -2.31 -10.22
C GLU A 20 -16.93 -3.64 -10.26
N ARG A 21 -16.88 -4.29 -11.44
CA ARG A 21 -16.07 -5.49 -11.65
C ARG A 21 -14.61 -5.26 -11.31
N ARG A 22 -14.01 -4.18 -11.83
CA ARG A 22 -12.62 -3.81 -11.50
C ARG A 22 -12.40 -3.61 -10.00
N LYS A 23 -13.34 -2.95 -9.31
CA LYS A 23 -13.25 -2.75 -7.86
C LYS A 23 -13.29 -4.07 -7.10
N ALA A 24 -14.16 -4.99 -7.50
CA ALA A 24 -14.25 -6.31 -6.87
C ALA A 24 -12.99 -7.14 -7.09
N ILE A 25 -12.44 -7.14 -8.31
CA ILE A 25 -11.17 -7.81 -8.64
C ILE A 25 -10.04 -7.23 -7.78
N ASN A 26 -9.89 -5.91 -7.72
CA ASN A 26 -8.86 -5.28 -6.90
C ASN A 26 -9.03 -5.59 -5.40
N ALA A 27 -10.27 -5.58 -4.90
CA ALA A 27 -10.54 -5.90 -3.50
C ALA A 27 -10.19 -7.35 -3.16
N LEU A 28 -10.52 -8.31 -4.05
CA LEU A 28 -10.15 -9.70 -3.89
C LEU A 28 -8.63 -9.89 -3.99
N ARG A 29 -7.98 -9.27 -4.99
CA ARG A 29 -6.52 -9.29 -5.17
C ARG A 29 -5.79 -8.80 -3.93
N ASP A 30 -6.18 -7.64 -3.40
CA ASP A 30 -5.62 -7.07 -2.18
C ASP A 30 -5.74 -8.00 -0.97
N ARG A 31 -6.85 -8.74 -0.88
CA ARG A 31 -7.12 -9.65 0.22
C ARG A 31 -6.31 -10.94 0.13
N LEU A 32 -6.00 -11.36 -1.10
CA LEU A 32 -5.15 -12.52 -1.37
C LEU A 32 -3.66 -12.20 -1.18
N ARG A 33 -3.28 -10.93 -1.01
CA ARG A 33 -1.87 -10.59 -0.76
C ARG A 33 -1.34 -11.26 0.50
N PRO A 34 -0.11 -11.78 0.46
CA PRO A 34 0.91 -11.55 -0.57
C PRO A 34 1.01 -12.61 -1.68
N ASN A 35 -0.01 -13.47 -1.87
CA ASN A 35 -0.01 -14.52 -2.89
C ASN A 35 0.09 -13.98 -4.32
N VAL A 36 0.57 -14.83 -5.22
CA VAL A 36 0.53 -14.58 -6.66
C VAL A 36 -0.90 -14.82 -7.13
N THR A 37 -1.43 -13.88 -7.92
CA THR A 37 -2.79 -13.97 -8.46
C THR A 37 -2.77 -14.03 -9.98
N ASP A 38 -3.92 -14.34 -10.57
CA ASP A 38 -4.16 -14.19 -12.01
C ASP A 38 -5.53 -13.54 -12.18
N ARG A 39 -5.58 -12.43 -12.92
CA ARG A 39 -6.80 -11.67 -13.09
C ARG A 39 -7.97 -12.50 -13.63
N THR A 40 -7.73 -13.38 -14.59
CA THR A 40 -8.78 -14.22 -15.19
C THR A 40 -9.32 -15.24 -14.19
N LEU A 41 -8.44 -15.76 -13.33
CA LEU A 41 -8.82 -16.62 -12.22
C LEU A 41 -9.67 -15.86 -11.19
N LEU A 42 -9.25 -14.66 -10.79
CA LEU A 42 -10.02 -13.82 -9.86
C LEU A 42 -11.42 -13.50 -10.41
N GLU A 43 -11.52 -13.17 -11.70
CA GLU A 43 -12.80 -12.95 -12.38
C GLU A 43 -13.69 -14.20 -12.35
N THR A 44 -13.11 -15.40 -12.45
CA THR A 44 -13.85 -16.68 -12.39
C THR A 44 -14.39 -16.97 -10.99
N TYR A 45 -13.59 -16.75 -9.94
CA TYR A 45 -14.03 -16.89 -8.54
C TYR A 45 -15.11 -15.87 -8.18
N LEU A 46 -14.98 -14.62 -8.65
CA LEU A 46 -16.01 -13.62 -8.45
C LEU A 46 -17.29 -13.96 -9.23
N ALA A 47 -17.18 -14.43 -10.47
CA ALA A 47 -18.36 -14.77 -11.27
C ALA A 47 -19.15 -15.97 -10.71
N SER A 48 -18.47 -16.94 -10.09
CA SER A 48 -19.11 -18.11 -9.45
C SER A 48 -19.77 -17.82 -8.11
N THR A 49 -19.46 -16.67 -7.49
CA THR A 49 -19.98 -16.29 -6.18
C THR A 49 -20.85 -15.05 -6.25
N ASP A 50 -21.49 -14.82 -7.41
CA ASP A 50 -22.30 -13.61 -7.68
C ASP A 50 -21.58 -12.30 -7.34
N TRP A 51 -20.26 -12.29 -7.51
CA TRP A 51 -19.33 -11.21 -7.20
C TRP A 51 -19.26 -10.82 -5.72
N ASN A 52 -19.62 -11.74 -4.83
CA ASN A 52 -19.35 -11.61 -3.40
C ASN A 52 -17.88 -11.90 -3.11
N ILE A 53 -17.16 -10.87 -2.65
CA ILE A 53 -15.70 -10.94 -2.41
C ILE A 53 -15.35 -11.88 -1.25
N GLU A 54 -16.19 -11.97 -0.22
CA GLU A 54 -15.95 -12.85 0.92
C GLU A 54 -16.10 -14.32 0.52
N ASP A 55 -17.17 -14.63 -0.21
CA ASP A 55 -17.43 -15.99 -0.69
C ASP A 55 -16.37 -16.41 -1.71
N ALA A 56 -16.00 -15.53 -2.66
CA ALA A 56 -14.91 -15.77 -3.61
C ALA A 56 -13.57 -16.03 -2.91
N TYR A 57 -13.27 -15.26 -1.85
CA TYR A 57 -12.05 -15.44 -1.07
C TYR A 57 -12.07 -16.78 -0.33
N ASN A 58 -13.17 -17.14 0.31
CA ASN A 58 -13.31 -18.41 1.04
C ASN A 58 -13.19 -19.61 0.09
N LEU A 59 -13.87 -19.55 -1.06
CA LEU A 59 -13.81 -20.58 -2.10
C LEU A 59 -12.37 -20.74 -2.63
N TRP A 60 -11.67 -19.65 -2.91
CA TRP A 60 -10.26 -19.68 -3.32
C TRP A 60 -9.36 -20.33 -2.26
N GLN A 61 -9.57 -20.04 -0.96
CA GLN A 61 -8.78 -20.65 0.13
C GLN A 61 -9.00 -22.16 0.21
N VAL A 62 -10.25 -22.61 0.04
CA VAL A 62 -10.61 -24.03 0.04
C VAL A 62 -9.95 -24.75 -1.13
N ASP A 63 -10.08 -24.23 -2.34
CA ASP A 63 -9.48 -24.85 -3.53
C ASP A 63 -7.95 -24.85 -3.47
N ARG A 64 -7.34 -23.75 -3.00
CA ARG A 64 -5.88 -23.70 -2.80
C ARG A 64 -5.42 -24.74 -1.80
N ALA A 65 -6.12 -24.89 -0.67
CA ALA A 65 -5.79 -25.92 0.32
C ALA A 65 -5.91 -27.33 -0.29
N ARG A 66 -6.93 -27.58 -1.11
CA ARG A 66 -7.14 -28.85 -1.83
C ARG A 66 -6.02 -29.15 -2.82
N ILE A 67 -5.54 -28.14 -3.56
CA ILE A 67 -4.40 -28.29 -4.49
C ILE A 67 -3.10 -28.56 -3.74
N LEU A 68 -2.86 -27.86 -2.62
CA LEU A 68 -1.66 -28.07 -1.81
C LEU A 68 -1.65 -29.46 -1.19
N ALA A 69 -2.77 -29.94 -0.66
CA ALA A 69 -2.87 -31.28 -0.07
C ALA A 69 -2.67 -32.39 -1.12
N GLY A 70 -3.27 -32.28 -2.30
CA GLY A 70 -3.16 -33.30 -3.35
C GLY A 70 -1.75 -33.42 -3.97
N ARG A 71 -0.86 -32.46 -3.72
CA ARG A 71 0.53 -32.51 -4.19
C ARG A 71 1.39 -33.41 -3.31
N ASP A 72 1.10 -33.46 -2.02
CA ASP A 72 1.80 -34.31 -1.06
C ASP A 72 1.51 -35.81 -1.36
N ASP A 73 0.26 -36.16 -1.68
CA ASP A 73 -0.15 -37.53 -2.00
C ASP A 73 0.49 -38.08 -3.30
N ALA A 74 0.74 -37.20 -4.28
CA ALA A 74 1.29 -37.58 -5.58
C ALA A 74 2.80 -37.87 -5.53
N GLN A 75 3.55 -37.21 -4.62
CA GLN A 75 4.99 -37.44 -4.50
C GLN A 75 5.30 -38.79 -3.84
N ASP A 76 4.48 -39.24 -2.88
CA ASP A 76 4.72 -40.51 -2.18
C ASP A 76 4.37 -41.76 -3.03
N SER A 77 3.51 -41.61 -4.04
CA SER A 77 3.03 -42.74 -4.86
C SER A 77 3.93 -43.12 -6.04
N SER A 78 4.97 -42.35 -6.35
CA SER A 78 5.86 -42.60 -7.51
C SER A 78 7.25 -43.16 -7.15
N SER A 79 7.55 -43.38 -5.87
CA SER A 79 8.87 -43.82 -5.39
C SER A 79 8.99 -45.34 -5.12
N SER A 80 8.03 -46.17 -5.54
CA SER A 80 7.98 -47.58 -5.11
C SER A 80 7.73 -48.60 -6.23
N THR A 81 8.50 -48.52 -7.32
CA THR A 81 8.78 -49.60 -8.31
C THR A 81 9.95 -49.06 -9.15
N GLU A 82 11.20 -49.51 -9.08
CA GLU A 82 11.72 -50.86 -9.29
C GLU A 82 13.07 -51.02 -8.55
N SER A 83 13.19 -52.04 -7.71
CA SER A 83 14.49 -52.59 -7.32
C SER A 83 14.30 -54.10 -7.24
N ASP A 84 14.38 -54.70 -8.41
CA ASP A 84 14.53 -56.14 -8.55
C ASP A 84 16.03 -56.46 -8.65
N SER A 85 16.38 -57.55 -7.97
CA SER A 85 17.66 -58.25 -7.77
C SER A 85 18.64 -58.23 -8.97
N GLU A 86 19.96 -58.31 -8.79
CA GLU A 86 20.70 -59.46 -8.25
C GLU A 86 22.10 -59.03 -7.77
N ASP A 87 22.51 -59.43 -6.56
CA ASP A 87 23.93 -59.47 -6.18
C ASP A 87 24.18 -60.67 -5.24
N GLU A 88 24.82 -61.70 -5.79
CA GLU A 88 25.42 -62.80 -5.04
C GLU A 88 26.94 -62.59 -4.99
N GLY A 89 27.56 -62.67 -3.81
CA GLY A 89 29.00 -62.98 -3.75
C GLY A 89 29.77 -62.55 -2.50
N GLU A 90 29.97 -63.52 -1.61
CA GLU A 90 31.20 -63.79 -0.86
C GLU A 90 31.60 -62.96 0.38
N GLU A 91 31.35 -63.59 1.53
CA GLU A 91 32.24 -63.83 2.68
C GLU A 91 33.56 -63.03 2.79
N ARG A 92 33.67 -62.23 3.85
CA ARG A 92 34.91 -62.18 4.65
C ARG A 92 34.66 -61.73 6.09
N GLU A 93 34.85 -62.67 7.01
CA GLU A 93 35.11 -62.41 8.43
C GLU A 93 36.45 -61.68 8.57
N GLU A 94 36.52 -60.66 9.44
CA GLU A 94 37.51 -60.60 10.53
C GLU A 94 37.24 -59.38 11.43
N GLU A 95 37.47 -59.65 12.71
CA GLU A 95 37.27 -58.84 13.89
C GLU A 95 38.19 -57.61 13.92
N GLU A 96 37.75 -56.50 14.53
CA GLU A 96 38.54 -55.84 15.58
C GLU A 96 37.71 -54.80 16.34
N GLU A 97 37.78 -54.93 17.67
CA GLU A 97 37.25 -54.04 18.69
C GLU A 97 37.93 -52.67 18.63
N GLN A 98 37.18 -51.57 18.70
CA GLN A 98 37.67 -50.42 19.46
C GLN A 98 36.57 -49.51 20.00
N ASP A 99 36.57 -49.42 21.32
CA ASP A 99 35.80 -48.52 22.16
C ASP A 99 36.05 -47.05 21.83
N GLY A 100 34.97 -46.28 21.67
CA GLY A 100 35.04 -44.84 21.41
C GLY A 100 33.76 -44.13 21.83
N ALA A 101 33.70 -43.76 23.10
CA ALA A 101 32.62 -43.01 23.73
C ALA A 101 32.28 -41.70 22.99
N GLY A 102 30.99 -41.37 22.90
CA GLY A 102 30.60 -39.98 22.64
C GLY A 102 29.19 -39.76 22.13
N SER A 103 28.31 -39.43 23.08
CA SER A 103 27.23 -38.44 22.92
C SER A 103 25.86 -38.87 22.39
N SER A 104 24.86 -38.23 23.02
CA SER A 104 23.47 -38.03 22.62
C SER A 104 22.45 -39.13 22.91
N SER A 105 21.80 -39.00 24.07
CA SER A 105 20.44 -39.51 24.27
C SER A 105 19.46 -38.34 24.26
N SER A 106 18.97 -38.05 23.06
CA SER A 106 17.67 -37.41 22.83
C SER A 106 16.58 -38.45 23.07
N SER A 107 15.77 -38.27 24.11
CA SER A 107 14.58 -39.07 24.34
C SER A 107 13.42 -38.56 23.48
N SER A 108 13.21 -39.25 22.36
CA SER A 108 11.97 -39.31 21.61
C SER A 108 10.88 -39.97 22.47
N SER A 109 9.78 -39.26 22.71
CA SER A 109 8.53 -39.86 23.20
C SER A 109 7.55 -39.83 22.05
N SER A 110 7.44 -40.96 21.38
CA SER A 110 6.39 -41.29 20.43
C SER A 110 5.13 -41.77 21.17
N SER A 111 4.00 -41.68 20.47
CA SER A 111 2.71 -42.32 20.74
C SER A 111 1.90 -41.81 21.93
N SER A 112 0.76 -41.18 21.63
CA SER A 112 -0.53 -41.88 21.73
C SER A 112 -1.65 -40.95 21.25
N LEU A 113 -2.21 -41.33 20.10
CA LEU A 113 -3.50 -40.85 19.60
C LEU A 113 -4.57 -41.24 20.63
N SER A 114 -5.19 -40.26 21.27
CA SER A 114 -6.39 -40.46 22.06
C SER A 114 -7.61 -40.30 21.17
N ASP A 115 -8.19 -41.47 20.89
CA ASP A 115 -9.58 -41.79 20.58
C ASP A 115 -10.63 -40.68 20.80
N ILE A 116 -11.41 -40.41 19.75
CA ILE A 116 -12.76 -39.82 19.82
C ILE A 116 -13.76 -40.93 19.51
N PRO A 117 -14.82 -41.11 20.32
CA PRO A 117 -15.55 -42.38 20.42
C PRO A 117 -16.55 -42.59 19.27
N ARG A 118 -16.53 -43.81 18.73
CA ARG A 118 -17.56 -44.37 17.85
C ARG A 118 -18.76 -44.82 18.71
N ALA A 119 -19.91 -44.18 18.54
CA ALA A 119 -21.16 -44.56 19.19
C ALA A 119 -21.75 -45.84 18.57
N PRO A 120 -22.49 -46.66 19.35
CA PRO A 120 -22.92 -47.99 18.95
C PRO A 120 -24.22 -47.95 18.13
N ALA A 121 -24.25 -48.70 17.03
CA ALA A 121 -25.48 -49.05 16.33
C ALA A 121 -26.21 -50.15 17.13
N ALA A 122 -27.37 -49.82 17.68
CA ALA A 122 -28.33 -50.77 18.20
C ALA A 122 -29.39 -51.06 17.12
N ALA A 123 -29.62 -52.35 16.87
CA ALA A 123 -30.70 -52.84 16.04
C ALA A 123 -32.06 -52.68 16.75
N ALA A 124 -33.08 -52.22 16.03
CA ALA A 124 -34.47 -52.58 16.26
C ALA A 124 -35.28 -52.35 14.98
N ALA A 125 -36.11 -53.35 14.68
CA ALA A 125 -37.02 -53.42 13.55
C ALA A 125 -38.21 -52.45 13.66
N GLY A 126 -38.78 -52.08 12.52
CA GLY A 126 -40.07 -51.40 12.40
C GLY A 126 -40.43 -51.21 10.93
N GLU A 127 -41.40 -52.01 10.47
CA GLU A 127 -42.07 -51.94 9.16
C GLU A 127 -43.04 -50.74 9.09
N ASP A 128 -43.37 -50.36 7.85
CA ASP A 128 -44.54 -49.58 7.38
C ASP A 128 -44.71 -48.13 7.87
N ASP A 129 -44.70 -47.14 6.96
CA ASP A 129 -45.92 -46.56 6.37
C ASP A 129 -45.58 -45.40 5.39
N ASP A 130 -46.52 -45.14 4.49
CA ASP A 130 -46.48 -44.29 3.29
C ASP A 130 -46.17 -42.78 3.43
N ASP A 131 -45.85 -42.18 2.28
CA ASP A 131 -45.94 -40.76 1.90
C ASP A 131 -44.98 -39.75 2.54
N GLU A 132 -43.96 -39.30 1.79
CA GLU A 132 -43.77 -37.88 1.47
C GLU A 132 -42.79 -37.69 0.30
N LYS A 133 -43.26 -36.94 -0.71
CA LYS A 133 -42.46 -36.36 -1.79
C LYS A 133 -41.68 -35.15 -1.26
N ASP A 134 -40.61 -34.84 -1.98
CA ASP A 134 -40.01 -33.51 -2.18
C ASP A 134 -38.56 -33.35 -1.69
N GLU A 135 -37.81 -32.59 -2.52
CA GLU A 135 -36.49 -31.99 -2.28
C GLU A 135 -35.27 -32.93 -2.37
N LYS A 136 -34.89 -33.33 -3.60
CA LYS A 136 -33.58 -33.94 -3.87
C LYS A 136 -32.90 -33.46 -5.15
N ASP A 137 -33.17 -32.23 -5.57
CA ASP A 137 -32.60 -31.60 -6.77
C ASP A 137 -31.55 -30.51 -6.45
N GLY A 138 -31.17 -30.30 -5.18
CA GLY A 138 -30.24 -29.23 -4.77
C GLY A 138 -28.77 -29.65 -4.64
N GLU A 139 -28.47 -30.93 -4.38
CA GLU A 139 -27.08 -31.37 -4.11
C GLU A 139 -26.25 -31.58 -5.40
N GLU A 140 -26.89 -31.84 -6.55
CA GLU A 140 -26.17 -32.06 -7.82
C GLU A 140 -25.64 -30.75 -8.44
N GLU A 141 -26.31 -29.60 -8.24
CA GLU A 141 -25.85 -28.31 -8.79
C GLU A 141 -24.59 -27.77 -8.06
N GLU A 142 -24.48 -27.98 -6.74
CA GLU A 142 -23.32 -27.53 -5.96
C GLU A 142 -22.02 -28.29 -6.32
N GLU A 143 -22.11 -29.60 -6.59
CA GLU A 143 -20.95 -30.40 -7.02
C GLU A 143 -20.44 -29.99 -8.42
N GLU A 144 -21.34 -29.60 -9.34
CA GLU A 144 -20.95 -29.14 -10.67
C GLU A 144 -20.21 -27.80 -10.64
N GLU A 145 -20.62 -26.84 -9.80
CA GLU A 145 -19.94 -25.54 -9.69
C GLU A 145 -18.58 -25.63 -8.99
N GLU A 146 -18.46 -26.46 -7.94
CA GLU A 146 -17.16 -26.77 -7.31
C GLU A 146 -16.18 -27.39 -8.31
N SER A 147 -16.68 -28.25 -9.21
CA SER A 147 -15.85 -28.86 -10.25
C SER A 147 -15.30 -27.83 -11.24
N LYS A 148 -16.05 -26.74 -11.49
CA LYS A 148 -15.72 -25.72 -12.48
C LYS A 148 -14.66 -24.74 -11.98
N THR A 149 -14.77 -24.24 -10.75
CA THR A 149 -13.78 -23.31 -10.17
C THR A 149 -12.47 -24.01 -9.88
N LEU A 150 -12.51 -25.21 -9.28
CA LEU A 150 -11.34 -26.05 -9.10
C LEU A 150 -10.71 -26.45 -10.45
N GLY A 151 -11.53 -26.76 -11.45
CA GLY A 151 -11.09 -27.06 -12.82
C GLY A 151 -10.39 -25.86 -13.47
N ALA A 152 -10.97 -24.66 -13.35
CA ALA A 152 -10.36 -23.41 -13.83
C ALA A 152 -9.05 -23.12 -13.09
N MET A 153 -9.00 -23.34 -11.77
CA MET A 153 -7.78 -23.24 -10.99
C MET A 153 -6.74 -24.23 -11.54
N ARG A 154 -7.00 -25.54 -11.60
CA ARG A 154 -6.05 -26.54 -12.13
C ARG A 154 -5.57 -26.26 -13.56
N GLY A 155 -6.43 -25.70 -14.41
CA GLY A 155 -6.10 -25.31 -15.78
C GLY A 155 -5.27 -24.03 -15.90
N ASN A 156 -5.33 -23.14 -14.90
CA ASN A 156 -4.61 -21.88 -14.90
C ASN A 156 -3.10 -22.10 -14.63
N GLN A 157 -2.26 -21.29 -15.27
CA GLN A 157 -0.81 -21.33 -15.11
C GLN A 157 -0.36 -21.10 -13.66
N VAL A 158 -1.07 -20.25 -12.91
CA VAL A 158 -0.74 -19.93 -11.50
C VAL A 158 -0.90 -21.15 -10.59
N SER A 159 -1.89 -22.01 -10.82
CA SER A 159 -2.20 -23.06 -9.83
C SER A 159 -1.21 -24.21 -9.82
N ARG A 160 -0.55 -24.47 -10.95
CA ARG A 160 0.60 -25.39 -11.01
C ARG A 160 1.78 -24.89 -10.16
N ARG A 161 1.76 -23.61 -9.78
CA ARG A 161 2.80 -22.90 -9.05
C ARG A 161 2.41 -22.57 -7.61
N PHE A 162 1.22 -22.96 -7.17
CA PHE A 162 0.86 -22.80 -5.76
C PHE A 162 1.83 -23.59 -4.89
N ASN A 163 2.29 -22.91 -3.85
CA ASN A 163 3.24 -23.46 -2.91
C ASN A 163 2.86 -23.02 -1.49
N ALA A 164 3.02 -23.91 -0.50
CA ALA A 164 2.86 -23.53 0.89
C ALA A 164 3.87 -22.44 1.31
N ASN A 165 5.01 -22.40 0.62
CA ASN A 165 6.02 -21.36 0.73
C ASN A 165 5.76 -20.22 -0.27
N LEU A 166 5.37 -19.05 0.25
CA LEU A 166 5.09 -17.85 -0.54
C LEU A 166 6.28 -17.37 -1.37
N GLU A 167 7.51 -17.49 -0.86
CA GLU A 167 8.69 -17.09 -1.63
C GLU A 167 8.88 -18.00 -2.84
N GLN A 168 8.66 -19.30 -2.66
CA GLN A 168 8.73 -20.27 -3.75
C GLN A 168 7.62 -20.03 -4.78
N GLU A 169 6.39 -19.74 -4.33
CA GLU A 169 5.27 -19.37 -5.21
C GLU A 169 5.63 -18.17 -6.11
N ARG A 170 6.34 -17.17 -5.58
CA ARG A 170 6.80 -16.00 -6.33
C ARG A 170 7.93 -16.33 -7.33
N ARG A 171 8.89 -17.19 -6.94
CA ARG A 171 9.94 -17.67 -7.88
C ARG A 171 9.35 -18.49 -9.02
N ASP A 172 8.40 -19.35 -8.68
CA ASP A 172 7.68 -20.19 -9.64
C ASP A 172 6.87 -19.35 -10.63
N ALA A 173 6.29 -18.23 -10.17
CA ALA A 173 5.61 -17.26 -11.04
C ALA A 173 6.57 -16.54 -11.99
N ALA A 174 7.75 -16.14 -11.51
CA ALA A 174 8.79 -15.54 -12.37
C ALA A 174 9.27 -16.54 -13.43
N LEU A 175 9.45 -17.82 -13.07
CA LEU A 175 9.77 -18.88 -14.01
C LEU A 175 8.65 -19.07 -15.05
N ALA A 176 7.39 -19.06 -14.63
CA ALA A 176 6.25 -19.16 -15.54
C ALA A 176 6.21 -18.00 -16.54
N LEU A 177 6.48 -16.78 -16.08
CA LEU A 177 6.56 -15.60 -16.92
C LEU A 177 7.70 -15.69 -17.95
N ARG A 178 8.89 -16.17 -17.55
CA ARG A 178 10.01 -16.44 -18.47
C ARG A 178 9.62 -17.46 -19.55
N LEU A 179 9.06 -18.60 -19.14
CA LEU A 179 8.67 -19.66 -20.09
C LEU A 179 7.58 -19.19 -21.06
N HIS A 180 6.65 -18.34 -20.59
CA HIS A 180 5.66 -17.70 -21.44
C HIS A 180 6.33 -16.78 -22.47
N TYR A 181 7.25 -15.93 -22.02
CA TYR A 181 8.03 -15.04 -22.90
C TYR A 181 8.74 -15.84 -24.00
N GLU A 182 9.49 -16.88 -23.62
CA GLU A 182 10.21 -17.75 -24.56
C GLU A 182 9.29 -18.46 -25.58
N SER A 183 8.04 -18.70 -25.21
CA SER A 183 7.07 -19.33 -26.12
C SER A 183 6.46 -18.37 -27.13
N GLU A 184 6.38 -17.08 -26.80
CA GLU A 184 5.78 -16.04 -27.65
C GLU A 184 6.83 -15.34 -28.53
N THR A 185 8.07 -15.24 -28.07
CA THR A 185 9.16 -14.61 -28.84
C THR A 185 9.97 -15.65 -29.61
N GLU A 186 10.05 -15.50 -30.93
CA GLU A 186 10.95 -16.32 -31.77
C GLU A 186 12.44 -15.96 -31.56
N ASP A 187 12.70 -14.79 -30.95
CA ASP A 187 14.04 -14.33 -30.64
C ASP A 187 14.64 -15.12 -29.48
N SER A 188 15.91 -15.50 -29.60
CA SER A 188 16.68 -16.16 -28.53
C SER A 188 16.97 -15.26 -27.32
N THR A 189 16.24 -14.14 -27.17
CA THR A 189 16.34 -13.28 -26.02
C THR A 189 15.58 -13.93 -24.87
N THR A 190 16.11 -13.84 -23.66
CA THR A 190 15.48 -14.41 -22.48
C THR A 190 15.46 -13.36 -21.38
N LEU A 191 14.44 -13.42 -20.53
CA LEU A 191 14.34 -12.55 -19.37
C LEU A 191 15.40 -12.93 -18.35
N SER A 192 16.08 -11.94 -17.78
CA SER A 192 16.84 -12.12 -16.55
C SER A 192 15.88 -12.30 -15.36
N PRO A 193 16.35 -12.89 -14.25
CA PRO A 193 15.51 -13.11 -13.08
C PRO A 193 14.94 -11.81 -12.51
N SER A 194 15.75 -10.75 -12.44
CA SER A 194 15.30 -9.47 -11.89
C SER A 194 14.22 -8.83 -12.78
N GLU A 195 14.34 -8.93 -14.11
CA GLU A 195 13.33 -8.42 -15.05
C GLU A 195 11.98 -9.11 -14.82
N ALA A 196 11.98 -10.44 -14.72
CA ALA A 196 10.76 -11.19 -14.47
C ALA A 196 10.13 -10.86 -13.10
N ILE A 197 10.95 -10.77 -12.05
CA ILE A 197 10.49 -10.45 -10.69
C ILE A 197 9.94 -9.02 -10.60
N LEU A 198 10.66 -8.05 -11.16
CA LEU A 198 10.26 -6.65 -11.11
C LEU A 198 9.03 -6.41 -11.98
N LEU A 199 8.90 -7.08 -13.13
CA LEU A 199 7.70 -7.00 -13.96
C LEU A 199 6.48 -7.55 -13.21
N LEU A 200 6.63 -8.67 -12.50
CA LEU A 200 5.57 -9.17 -11.61
C LEU A 200 5.26 -8.18 -10.48
N HIS A 201 6.28 -7.62 -9.85
CA HIS A 201 6.13 -6.66 -8.75
C HIS A 201 5.37 -5.40 -9.17
N VAL A 202 5.74 -4.80 -10.31
CA VAL A 202 5.05 -3.61 -10.87
C VAL A 202 3.60 -3.92 -11.23
N ASN A 203 3.31 -5.17 -11.63
CA ASN A 203 1.96 -5.68 -11.88
C ASN A 203 1.30 -6.31 -10.64
N MET A 204 1.74 -5.93 -9.43
CA MET A 204 1.14 -6.34 -8.14
C MET A 204 1.09 -7.87 -7.92
N TRP A 205 2.05 -8.60 -8.47
CA TRP A 205 2.11 -10.06 -8.48
C TRP A 205 0.90 -10.73 -9.14
N ASP A 206 0.26 -10.05 -10.09
CA ASP A 206 -0.74 -10.63 -10.98
C ASP A 206 -0.05 -11.15 -12.26
N LEU A 207 0.08 -12.47 -12.38
CA LEU A 207 0.77 -13.12 -13.49
C LEU A 207 0.08 -12.82 -14.83
N GLY A 208 -1.26 -12.83 -14.85
CA GLY A 208 -2.03 -12.50 -16.05
C GLY A 208 -1.84 -11.05 -16.48
N GLU A 209 -1.85 -10.11 -15.54
CA GLU A 209 -1.58 -8.69 -15.84
C GLU A 209 -0.13 -8.46 -16.29
N ALA A 210 0.85 -9.18 -15.72
CA ALA A 210 2.24 -9.15 -16.16
C ALA A 210 2.40 -9.69 -17.60
N ILE A 211 1.74 -10.81 -17.92
CA ILE A 211 1.70 -11.38 -19.27
C ILE A 211 0.99 -10.42 -20.24
N ASP A 212 -0.13 -9.80 -19.86
CA ASP A 212 -0.85 -8.87 -20.72
C ASP A 212 -0.10 -7.54 -20.92
N SER A 213 0.72 -7.13 -19.94
CA SER A 213 1.57 -5.93 -20.04
C SER A 213 2.74 -6.12 -21.01
N PHE A 214 2.96 -7.35 -21.48
CA PHE A 214 4.05 -7.72 -22.35
C PHE A 214 3.81 -7.32 -23.81
N THR A 215 4.79 -6.66 -24.40
CA THR A 215 4.86 -6.38 -25.85
C THR A 215 6.22 -6.76 -26.43
N THR A 216 7.30 -6.21 -25.89
CA THR A 216 8.70 -6.48 -26.26
C THR A 216 9.61 -6.41 -25.03
N LEU A 217 10.83 -6.96 -25.12
CA LEU A 217 11.82 -6.85 -24.05
C LEU A 217 12.21 -5.40 -23.78
N GLU A 218 12.35 -4.59 -24.82
CA GLU A 218 12.67 -3.17 -24.72
C GLU A 218 11.57 -2.40 -23.98
N ASP A 219 10.30 -2.73 -24.21
CA ASP A 219 9.17 -2.11 -23.52
C ASP A 219 9.14 -2.50 -22.04
N ILE A 220 9.42 -3.77 -21.71
CA ILE A 220 9.60 -4.21 -20.31
C ILE A 220 10.70 -3.38 -19.66
N ARG A 221 11.87 -3.33 -20.28
CA ARG A 221 13.02 -2.61 -19.72
C ARG A 221 12.75 -1.12 -19.56
N LEU A 222 12.05 -0.51 -20.51
CA LEU A 222 11.62 0.88 -20.39
C LEU A 222 10.69 1.08 -19.17
N GLN A 223 9.76 0.16 -18.92
CA GLN A 223 8.90 0.17 -17.74
C GLN A 223 9.70 -0.01 -16.43
N LEU A 224 10.80 -0.77 -16.48
CA LEU A 224 11.68 -1.02 -15.34
C LEU A 224 12.77 0.04 -15.13
N SER A 225 12.92 1.02 -16.03
CA SER A 225 13.98 2.04 -15.96
C SER A 225 14.03 2.82 -14.64
N ASP A 226 12.89 2.99 -13.94
CA ASP A 226 12.85 3.63 -12.62
C ASP A 226 13.64 2.87 -11.53
N PHE A 227 13.96 1.59 -11.77
CA PHE A 227 14.79 0.76 -10.90
C PHE A 227 16.29 0.87 -11.20
N ASP A 228 16.71 1.50 -12.31
CA ASP A 228 18.15 1.68 -12.63
C ASP A 228 18.86 2.47 -11.52
N ARG A 229 18.19 3.46 -10.92
CA ARG A 229 18.72 4.21 -9.77
C ARG A 229 18.94 3.36 -8.52
N MET A 230 18.26 2.21 -8.41
CA MET A 230 18.35 1.29 -7.28
C MET A 230 19.49 0.27 -7.43
N ARG A 231 20.19 0.26 -8.57
CA ARG A 231 21.42 -0.50 -8.82
C ARG A 231 22.64 0.14 -8.17
N THR A 232 22.67 1.48 -8.14
CA THR A 232 23.82 2.25 -7.65
C THR A 232 24.14 1.91 -6.20
N SER A 233 25.35 1.45 -5.90
CA SER A 233 25.76 1.14 -4.53
C SER A 233 25.63 2.34 -3.59
N LEU A 234 25.13 2.11 -2.38
CA LEU A 234 25.06 3.11 -1.30
C LEU A 234 26.02 2.73 -0.16
N PRO A 235 26.57 3.70 0.58
CA PRO A 235 27.45 3.41 1.70
C PRO A 235 26.69 2.63 2.79
N MET A 236 27.37 1.67 3.43
CA MET A 236 26.76 0.87 4.50
C MET A 236 26.55 1.68 5.79
N GLU A 237 27.55 2.47 6.17
CA GLU A 237 27.49 3.36 7.32
C GLU A 237 26.96 4.72 6.88
N ILE A 238 25.81 5.11 7.41
CA ILE A 238 25.20 6.42 7.13
C ILE A 238 25.55 7.37 8.27
N ASP A 239 26.08 8.54 7.91
CA ASP A 239 26.06 9.68 8.80
C ASP A 239 24.58 10.09 9.03
N PRO A 240 24.08 10.19 10.28
CA PRO A 240 22.72 10.66 10.56
C PRO A 240 22.32 11.96 9.85
N ASP A 241 23.29 12.79 9.45
CA ASP A 241 23.07 14.02 8.71
C ASP A 241 22.81 13.80 7.20
N GLU A 242 23.17 12.65 6.64
CA GLU A 242 22.95 12.25 5.24
C GLU A 242 21.53 11.67 5.01
N VAL A 243 20.53 12.50 5.28
CA VAL A 243 19.10 12.14 5.20
C VAL A 243 18.70 11.59 3.83
N ASP A 244 19.31 12.06 2.74
CA ASP A 244 19.00 11.58 1.38
C ASP A 244 19.43 10.12 1.17
N ILE A 245 20.61 9.72 1.66
CA ILE A 245 21.10 8.33 1.52
C ILE A 245 20.29 7.39 2.40
N MET A 246 20.00 7.79 3.65
CA MET A 246 19.12 7.02 4.53
C MET A 246 17.74 6.80 3.90
N ARG A 247 17.20 7.83 3.23
CA ARG A 247 15.94 7.73 2.52
C ARG A 247 16.02 6.74 1.36
N GLU A 248 17.09 6.76 0.55
CA GLU A 248 17.26 5.78 -0.53
C GLU A 248 17.41 4.34 -0.01
N GLN A 249 18.10 4.15 1.11
CA GLN A 249 18.16 2.85 1.78
C GLN A 249 16.78 2.37 2.25
N ASP A 250 16.00 3.26 2.87
CA ASP A 250 14.63 2.94 3.32
C ASP A 250 13.71 2.57 2.15
N GLU A 251 13.85 3.26 1.00
CA GLU A 251 13.13 2.95 -0.24
C GLU A 251 13.44 1.53 -0.70
N ARG A 252 14.73 1.21 -0.84
CA ARG A 252 15.17 -0.11 -1.31
C ARG A 252 14.78 -1.23 -0.34
N LEU A 253 14.81 -0.99 0.97
CA LEU A 253 14.32 -1.95 1.96
C LEU A 253 12.82 -2.17 1.84
N ALA A 254 12.01 -1.11 1.69
CA ALA A 254 10.58 -1.24 1.53
C ALA A 254 10.22 -2.01 0.25
N GLU A 255 10.88 -1.70 -0.87
CA GLU A 255 10.71 -2.44 -2.12
C GLU A 255 11.12 -3.90 -1.99
N PHE A 256 12.26 -4.20 -1.36
CA PHE A 256 12.70 -5.58 -1.18
C PHE A 256 11.76 -6.39 -0.27
N VAL A 257 11.17 -5.75 0.75
CA VAL A 257 10.11 -6.35 1.57
C VAL A 257 8.87 -6.65 0.72
N ASN A 258 8.47 -5.73 -0.17
CA ASN A 258 7.32 -5.93 -1.06
C ASN A 258 7.57 -7.03 -2.09
N ILE A 259 8.78 -7.11 -2.66
CA ILE A 259 9.19 -8.11 -3.66
C ILE A 259 9.26 -9.51 -3.06
N THR A 260 9.78 -9.66 -1.84
CA THR A 260 9.94 -10.98 -1.23
C THR A 260 8.72 -11.42 -0.40
N ALA A 261 7.86 -10.47 -0.01
CA ALA A 261 6.75 -10.64 0.92
C ALA A 261 7.12 -11.26 2.28
N ARG A 262 8.41 -11.27 2.63
CA ARG A 262 8.84 -11.89 3.88
C ARG A 262 8.39 -11.08 5.09
N PRO A 263 8.08 -11.76 6.21
CA PRO A 263 7.72 -11.10 7.46
C PRO A 263 8.95 -10.52 8.20
N ASP A 264 10.16 -11.01 7.96
CA ASP A 264 11.39 -10.63 8.67
C ASP A 264 12.19 -9.56 7.93
N TRP A 265 11.73 -8.32 8.00
CA TRP A 265 12.38 -7.17 7.35
C TRP A 265 13.86 -6.99 7.74
N TYR A 266 14.27 -7.47 8.91
CA TYR A 266 15.67 -7.36 9.37
C TYR A 266 16.62 -8.21 8.53
N SER A 267 16.24 -9.44 8.19
CA SER A 267 17.04 -10.33 7.35
C SER A 267 17.22 -9.76 5.95
N LEU A 268 16.16 -9.14 5.42
CA LEU A 268 16.20 -8.44 4.14
C LEU A 268 17.13 -7.22 4.18
N ARG A 269 17.13 -6.47 5.29
CA ARG A 269 18.09 -5.38 5.50
C ARG A 269 19.53 -5.88 5.49
N ALA A 270 19.81 -7.00 6.17
CA ALA A 270 21.15 -7.57 6.20
C ALA A 270 21.65 -7.95 4.80
N VAL A 271 20.80 -8.60 3.98
CA VAL A 271 21.16 -8.91 2.59
C VAL A 271 21.38 -7.66 1.75
N LEU A 272 20.53 -6.64 1.90
CA LEU A 272 20.78 -5.37 1.21
C LEU A 272 22.12 -4.77 1.62
N GLN A 273 22.47 -4.80 2.91
CA GLN A 273 23.77 -4.31 3.39
C GLN A 273 24.94 -5.08 2.77
N ASP A 274 24.85 -6.42 2.70
CA ASP A 274 25.88 -7.27 2.09
C ASP A 274 26.07 -7.00 0.59
N HIS A 275 25.01 -6.54 -0.08
CA HIS A 275 25.02 -6.13 -1.49
C HIS A 275 25.19 -4.62 -1.69
N ASN A 276 25.76 -3.90 -0.71
CA ASN A 276 25.97 -2.43 -0.78
C ASN A 276 24.70 -1.66 -1.16
N TRP A 277 23.57 -2.14 -0.65
CA TRP A 277 22.21 -1.70 -0.94
C TRP A 277 21.78 -1.80 -2.41
N ASN A 278 22.51 -2.48 -3.30
CA ASN A 278 22.07 -2.73 -4.67
C ASN A 278 20.82 -3.64 -4.64
N LEU A 279 19.65 -3.06 -4.94
CA LEU A 279 18.38 -3.78 -4.88
C LEU A 279 18.34 -4.91 -5.92
N ILE A 280 18.85 -4.66 -7.13
CA ILE A 280 18.77 -5.62 -8.23
C ILE A 280 19.62 -6.85 -7.93
N GLU A 281 20.84 -6.64 -7.44
CA GLU A 281 21.68 -7.76 -6.98
C GLU A 281 21.04 -8.53 -5.82
N ALA A 282 20.43 -7.83 -4.86
CA ALA A 282 19.74 -8.47 -3.74
C ALA A 282 18.52 -9.29 -4.19
N VAL A 283 17.78 -8.81 -5.19
CA VAL A 283 16.65 -9.54 -5.81
C VAL A 283 17.15 -10.80 -6.52
N SER A 284 18.19 -10.69 -7.34
CA SER A 284 18.80 -11.85 -8.02
C SER A 284 19.38 -12.85 -7.01
N PHE A 285 20.02 -12.37 -5.94
CA PHE A 285 20.50 -13.21 -4.84
C PHE A 285 19.35 -13.96 -4.16
N TRP A 286 18.27 -13.25 -3.80
CA TRP A 286 17.07 -13.86 -3.21
C TRP A 286 16.42 -14.89 -4.13
N PHE A 287 16.42 -14.65 -5.44
CA PHE A 287 15.87 -15.59 -6.41
C PHE A 287 16.65 -16.90 -6.42
N PHE A 288 17.97 -16.84 -6.57
CA PHE A 288 18.80 -18.04 -6.74
C PHE A 288 19.18 -18.76 -5.45
N ARG A 289 19.34 -18.03 -4.34
CA ARG A 289 19.88 -18.58 -3.09
C ARG A 289 18.89 -18.49 -1.93
N GLY A 290 17.89 -17.62 -2.06
CA GLY A 290 17.03 -17.25 -0.95
C GLY A 290 17.73 -16.39 0.08
N VAL A 291 17.00 -15.99 1.12
CA VAL A 291 17.53 -15.12 2.18
C VAL A 291 17.41 -15.83 3.52
N PRO A 292 18.52 -16.26 4.15
CA PRO A 292 18.46 -16.93 5.43
C PRO A 292 17.87 -16.00 6.51
N PRO A 293 17.09 -16.53 7.47
CA PRO A 293 16.56 -15.73 8.57
C PRO A 293 17.71 -15.29 9.50
N VAL A 294 17.88 -13.98 9.67
CA VAL A 294 18.89 -13.37 10.53
C VAL A 294 18.21 -12.71 11.73
N ARG A 295 18.62 -13.11 12.94
CA ARG A 295 18.12 -12.47 14.15
C ARG A 295 18.85 -11.15 14.44
N PRO A 296 18.12 -10.09 14.82
CA PRO A 296 18.72 -8.82 15.20
C PRO A 296 19.59 -8.96 16.46
N PRO A 297 20.65 -8.15 16.60
CA PRO A 297 21.46 -8.08 17.82
C PRO A 297 20.61 -7.73 19.04
N THR A 298 20.92 -8.30 20.21
CA THR A 298 20.18 -8.08 21.47
C THR A 298 20.02 -6.59 21.82
N ARG A 299 21.01 -5.75 21.45
CA ARG A 299 20.98 -4.29 21.69
C ARG A 299 19.87 -3.58 20.91
N GLU A 300 19.51 -4.07 19.72
CA GLU A 300 18.40 -3.51 18.94
C GLU A 300 17.05 -4.01 19.46
N VAL A 301 16.98 -5.30 19.83
CA VAL A 301 15.78 -5.93 20.38
C VAL A 301 15.29 -5.22 21.65
N GLN A 302 16.21 -4.88 22.56
CA GLN A 302 15.88 -4.19 23.82
C GLN A 302 15.24 -2.81 23.63
N LYS A 303 15.36 -2.19 22.45
CA LYS A 303 14.74 -0.89 22.16
C LYS A 303 13.26 -1.00 21.82
N SER A 304 12.73 -2.20 21.57
CA SER A 304 11.30 -2.42 21.33
C SER A 304 10.55 -2.46 22.67
N THR A 305 9.79 -1.42 22.97
CA THR A 305 8.98 -1.32 24.20
C THR A 305 7.48 -1.52 23.96
N LYS A 306 7.06 -1.74 22.71
CA LYS A 306 5.64 -1.86 22.38
C LYS A 306 5.13 -3.28 22.62
N GLU A 307 3.94 -3.36 23.21
CA GLU A 307 3.20 -4.60 23.43
C GLU A 307 2.07 -4.74 22.41
N ASP A 308 1.78 -5.98 22.04
CA ASP A 308 0.67 -6.38 21.19
C ASP A 308 -0.66 -6.33 21.97
N PRO A 309 -1.81 -6.55 21.31
CA PRO A 309 -3.11 -6.54 21.99
C PRO A 309 -3.27 -7.60 23.09
N ASP A 310 -2.44 -8.64 23.10
CA ASP A 310 -2.44 -9.71 24.10
C ASP A 310 -1.44 -9.43 25.25
N GLY A 311 -0.74 -8.28 25.25
CA GLY A 311 0.28 -7.92 26.24
C GLY A 311 1.67 -8.53 26.00
N LYS A 312 1.92 -9.17 24.84
CA LYS A 312 3.23 -9.70 24.46
C LYS A 312 4.03 -8.64 23.74
N LYS A 313 5.34 -8.59 23.97
CA LYS A 313 6.22 -7.66 23.27
C LYS A 313 6.32 -8.01 21.78
N PHE A 314 6.33 -6.99 20.93
CA PHE A 314 6.60 -7.19 19.51
C PHE A 314 8.01 -7.73 19.29
N ASP A 315 8.11 -8.79 18.51
CA ASP A 315 9.39 -9.30 18.01
C ASP A 315 10.04 -8.27 17.09
N PHE A 316 11.14 -7.66 17.55
CA PHE A 316 11.91 -6.73 16.73
C PHE A 316 12.47 -7.46 15.51
N GLY A 317 12.45 -6.80 14.35
CA GLY A 317 12.88 -7.40 13.08
C GLY A 317 11.77 -8.14 12.32
N ILE A 318 10.56 -8.23 12.89
CA ILE A 318 9.40 -8.88 12.29
C ILE A 318 8.26 -7.90 12.06
N ARG A 319 7.52 -8.11 10.97
CA ARG A 319 6.31 -7.39 10.60
C ARG A 319 5.11 -7.84 11.42
N VAL A 320 4.07 -7.01 11.44
CA VAL A 320 2.80 -7.36 12.09
C VAL A 320 1.73 -7.74 11.07
N ASN A 321 0.83 -8.63 11.48
CA ASN A 321 -0.37 -8.92 10.70
C ASN A 321 -1.45 -7.85 10.91
N ILE A 322 -2.57 -7.99 10.20
CA ILE A 322 -3.75 -7.10 10.30
C ILE A 322 -4.26 -7.00 11.75
N ASN A 323 -4.00 -8.01 12.58
CA ASN A 323 -4.40 -8.07 13.98
C ASN A 323 -3.42 -7.42 14.97
N GLU A 324 -2.38 -6.72 14.50
CA GLU A 324 -1.27 -6.20 15.33
C GLU A 324 -0.56 -7.29 16.13
N LYS A 325 -0.47 -8.50 15.59
CA LYS A 325 0.36 -9.55 16.17
C LYS A 325 1.60 -9.71 15.32
N SER A 326 2.76 -9.90 15.95
CA SER A 326 3.98 -10.27 15.22
C SER A 326 3.71 -11.50 14.37
N MET A 327 4.12 -11.44 13.10
CA MET A 327 4.09 -12.60 12.24
C MET A 327 5.08 -13.65 12.73
N LYS A 328 4.97 -14.88 12.22
CA LYS A 328 5.94 -15.93 12.56
C LYS A 328 7.26 -15.66 11.83
N TRP A 329 8.37 -15.87 12.52
CA TRP A 329 9.67 -15.94 11.88
C TRP A 329 9.67 -17.05 10.81
N PRO A 330 10.20 -16.79 9.61
CA PRO A 330 10.33 -17.84 8.62
C PRO A 330 11.40 -18.84 9.05
N THR A 331 11.20 -20.09 8.68
CA THR A 331 12.15 -21.17 8.96
C THR A 331 13.25 -21.19 7.89
N ALA A 332 14.46 -21.65 8.23
CA ALA A 332 15.56 -21.75 7.25
C ALA A 332 15.15 -22.54 5.99
N LYS A 333 14.43 -23.67 6.17
CA LYS A 333 13.91 -24.49 5.07
C LYS A 333 12.95 -23.74 4.13
N GLN A 334 12.16 -22.80 4.64
CA GLN A 334 11.29 -21.96 3.80
C GLN A 334 12.08 -20.92 3.02
N CYS A 335 13.28 -20.57 3.49
CA CYS A 335 14.10 -19.57 2.85
C CYS A 335 15.19 -20.15 1.95
N GLU A 336 15.49 -21.44 2.06
CA GLU A 336 16.44 -22.14 1.20
C GLU A 336 15.83 -22.39 -0.18
N VAL A 337 16.64 -22.16 -1.22
CA VAL A 337 16.29 -22.42 -2.61
C VAL A 337 17.09 -23.63 -3.09
N PRO A 338 16.44 -24.70 -3.57
CA PRO A 338 17.15 -25.80 -4.21
C PRO A 338 17.87 -25.28 -5.47
N PRO A 339 19.21 -25.38 -5.54
CA PRO A 339 19.98 -24.86 -6.67
C PRO A 339 19.52 -25.44 -8.01
N GLU A 340 19.12 -26.71 -8.02
CA GLU A 340 18.75 -27.47 -9.22
C GLU A 340 17.56 -26.88 -9.99
N VAL A 341 16.65 -26.17 -9.31
CA VAL A 341 15.39 -25.69 -9.90
C VAL A 341 15.61 -24.40 -10.70
N PHE A 342 16.57 -23.58 -10.30
CA PHE A 342 16.71 -22.21 -10.81
C PHE A 342 18.08 -21.90 -11.41
N MET A 343 19.09 -22.75 -11.24
CA MET A 343 20.38 -22.62 -11.93
C MET A 343 20.35 -23.16 -13.36
N ASP A 344 19.17 -23.32 -13.96
CA ASP A 344 19.00 -23.67 -15.37
C ASP A 344 19.58 -22.57 -16.27
N ASP A 345 20.28 -22.97 -17.34
CA ASP A 345 21.02 -22.08 -18.26
C ASP A 345 20.11 -21.17 -19.11
N GLY A 346 18.78 -21.27 -18.95
CA GLY A 346 17.81 -20.53 -19.74
C GLY A 346 17.54 -19.09 -19.30
N TRP A 347 18.04 -18.65 -18.14
CA TRP A 347 17.87 -17.26 -17.70
C TRP A 347 18.75 -16.29 -18.50
N GLY A 348 18.18 -15.13 -18.83
CA GLY A 348 18.92 -14.06 -19.49
C GLY A 348 20.00 -13.48 -18.58
N VAL A 349 21.06 -12.94 -19.19
CA VAL A 349 22.08 -12.18 -18.47
C VAL A 349 21.44 -10.91 -17.93
N GLU A 350 21.68 -10.64 -16.65
CA GLU A 350 21.25 -9.41 -15.99
C GLU A 350 21.83 -8.19 -16.74
N PRO A 351 20.98 -7.32 -17.32
CA PRO A 351 21.49 -6.14 -18.02
C PRO A 351 22.11 -5.17 -17.02
N ASP A 352 23.12 -4.40 -17.43
CA ASP A 352 23.73 -3.38 -16.56
C ASP A 352 22.74 -2.25 -16.23
N GLN A 353 21.91 -1.88 -17.20
CA GLN A 353 20.81 -0.91 -17.10
C GLN A 353 19.62 -1.41 -17.91
N TYR A 354 18.40 -1.09 -17.48
CA TYR A 354 17.20 -1.36 -18.25
C TYR A 354 17.04 -0.32 -19.37
N THR A 355 17.45 0.93 -19.15
CA THR A 355 17.36 1.95 -20.21
C THR A 355 18.30 1.61 -21.39
N PRO A 356 17.81 1.49 -22.64
CA PRO A 356 18.66 1.19 -23.78
C PRO A 356 19.65 2.33 -24.06
N ASP A 357 20.92 2.02 -24.31
CA ASP A 357 21.97 3.01 -24.61
C ASP A 357 21.58 3.93 -25.79
N ASP A 358 20.91 3.39 -26.81
CA ASP A 358 20.47 4.12 -28.00
C ASP A 358 19.37 5.17 -27.72
N ALA A 359 18.64 5.03 -26.61
CA ALA A 359 17.62 5.99 -26.18
C ALA A 359 18.23 7.28 -25.60
N ALA A 360 19.47 7.22 -25.11
CA ALA A 360 20.17 8.39 -24.58
C ALA A 360 20.67 9.33 -25.70
N ASP A 361 20.95 8.80 -26.89
CA ASP A 361 21.58 9.54 -27.99
C ASP A 361 20.58 10.09 -29.03
N THR A 362 19.29 9.71 -28.98
CA THR A 362 18.30 10.14 -29.97
C THR A 362 17.63 11.50 -29.69
N GLU A 363 18.03 12.24 -28.64
CA GLU A 363 17.44 13.54 -28.31
C GLU A 363 17.87 14.73 -29.21
N ASP A 364 18.79 14.56 -30.18
CA ASP A 364 19.34 15.71 -30.94
C ASP A 364 19.24 15.62 -32.49
N THR A 365 18.13 15.11 -33.04
CA THR A 365 17.85 15.22 -34.49
C THR A 365 16.47 15.81 -34.84
N GLY A 366 16.33 17.11 -34.64
CA GLY A 366 15.77 18.03 -35.66
C GLY A 366 14.32 17.91 -36.14
N LYS A 367 13.47 17.02 -35.63
CA LYS A 367 12.02 17.03 -35.94
C LYS A 367 11.24 17.80 -34.87
N LYS A 368 10.54 18.85 -35.31
CA LYS A 368 9.59 19.67 -34.53
C LYS A 368 8.33 18.88 -34.11
N SER A 369 8.48 17.70 -33.54
CA SER A 369 7.41 17.05 -32.79
C SER A 369 7.24 17.78 -31.46
N LYS A 370 6.01 17.74 -30.94
CA LYS A 370 5.53 18.49 -29.77
C LYS A 370 6.55 18.43 -28.63
N ARG A 371 6.98 19.61 -28.16
CA ARG A 371 7.82 19.84 -26.98
C ARG A 371 7.50 18.82 -25.87
N GLY A 372 8.27 17.73 -25.82
CA GLY A 372 8.43 16.92 -24.63
C GLY A 372 8.99 17.86 -23.57
N LYS A 373 8.31 17.95 -22.43
CA LYS A 373 8.86 18.63 -21.25
C LYS A 373 10.18 17.93 -20.93
N LYS A 374 11.30 18.64 -21.06
CA LYS A 374 12.57 18.21 -20.49
C LYS A 374 12.32 17.70 -19.07
N PRO A 375 12.91 16.57 -18.64
CA PRO A 375 12.80 16.10 -17.27
C PRO A 375 13.19 17.26 -16.36
N GLN A 376 12.19 17.78 -15.65
CA GLN A 376 12.37 18.89 -14.75
C GLN A 376 13.36 18.38 -13.70
N LYS A 377 14.57 18.95 -13.64
CA LYS A 377 15.51 18.66 -12.53
C LYS A 377 14.70 18.74 -11.25
N VAL A 378 14.47 17.59 -10.62
CA VAL A 378 13.67 17.47 -9.40
C VAL A 378 14.34 18.40 -8.41
N LYS A 379 13.69 19.52 -8.09
CA LYS A 379 14.19 20.42 -7.06
C LYS A 379 14.31 19.58 -5.79
N LYS A 380 15.48 19.63 -5.16
CA LYS A 380 15.71 18.96 -3.87
C LYS A 380 14.53 19.30 -2.95
N PRO A 381 13.76 18.30 -2.49
CA PRO A 381 12.61 18.56 -1.64
C PRO A 381 13.08 19.28 -0.38
N ASP A 382 12.31 20.28 0.07
CA ASP A 382 12.62 21.00 1.31
C ASP A 382 12.84 20.00 2.46
N LYS A 383 13.96 20.20 3.18
CA LYS A 383 14.61 19.27 4.14
C LYS A 383 13.74 18.75 5.29
N ARG A 384 12.47 19.12 5.39
CA ARG A 384 11.61 18.76 6.53
C ARG A 384 10.34 18.07 6.03
N GLY A 385 10.43 16.77 5.78
CA GLY A 385 9.36 15.98 6.39
C GLY A 385 8.88 14.62 5.91
N ALA A 386 9.20 14.11 4.73
CA ALA A 386 8.78 12.75 4.40
C ALA A 386 9.78 11.78 5.03
N GLU A 387 9.34 10.89 5.92
CA GLU A 387 10.28 10.04 6.67
C GLU A 387 10.18 8.56 6.34
N GLY A 388 9.21 8.10 5.51
CA GLY A 388 9.15 6.68 5.21
C GLY A 388 8.43 6.25 3.94
N PHE A 389 8.67 4.98 3.60
CA PHE A 389 8.23 4.27 2.40
C PHE A 389 7.22 3.18 2.77
N LEU A 390 6.10 3.12 2.06
CA LEU A 390 5.00 2.20 2.39
C LEU A 390 5.34 0.75 1.99
N ILE A 391 4.85 -0.19 2.79
CA ILE A 391 4.98 -1.63 2.56
C ILE A 391 3.59 -2.21 2.27
N ASN A 392 3.50 -3.20 1.39
CA ASN A 392 2.27 -3.89 0.97
C ASN A 392 1.21 -2.96 0.38
N ILE A 393 1.62 -1.85 -0.24
CA ILE A 393 0.73 -0.98 -1.03
C ILE A 393 1.18 -1.06 -2.47
N ASP A 394 1.12 -2.27 -3.01
CA ASP A 394 1.30 -2.46 -4.45
C ASP A 394 0.01 -1.93 -5.13
N GLY A 395 0.13 -1.05 -6.12
CA GLY A 395 -1.00 -0.36 -6.76
C GLY A 395 -1.18 1.12 -6.36
N ASP A 396 -2.38 1.66 -6.56
CA ASP A 396 -2.63 3.09 -6.25
C ASP A 396 -2.66 3.29 -4.74
N VAL A 397 -1.67 4.02 -4.22
CA VAL A 397 -1.61 4.48 -2.82
C VAL A 397 -2.90 5.21 -2.39
N ASN A 398 -3.63 5.77 -3.35
CA ASN A 398 -4.91 6.46 -3.13
C ASN A 398 -6.13 5.56 -3.26
N GLU A 399 -5.95 4.26 -3.50
CA GLU A 399 -7.06 3.31 -3.59
C GLU A 399 -7.81 3.27 -2.26
N ARG A 400 -9.12 3.43 -2.38
CA ARG A 400 -10.03 3.58 -1.26
C ARG A 400 -10.69 2.24 -0.97
N ALA A 401 -10.97 1.97 0.29
CA ALA A 401 -11.97 0.97 0.65
C ALA A 401 -13.31 1.36 0.00
N HIS A 402 -14.04 0.36 -0.50
CA HIS A 402 -15.33 0.52 -1.15
C HIS A 402 -16.44 -0.08 -0.29
N VAL A 403 -17.62 0.53 -0.37
CA VAL A 403 -18.82 0.02 0.30
C VAL A 403 -19.22 -1.29 -0.36
N GLY A 404 -19.51 -2.31 0.45
CA GLY A 404 -19.80 -3.68 -0.01
C GLY A 404 -18.59 -4.44 -0.55
N CYS A 405 -17.37 -3.95 -0.28
CA CYS A 405 -16.13 -4.64 -0.68
C CYS A 405 -15.20 -4.85 0.51
N PRO A 406 -15.42 -5.89 1.33
CA PRO A 406 -14.61 -6.19 2.50
C PRO A 406 -13.12 -6.38 2.17
N ASN A 407 -12.28 -5.51 2.73
CA ASN A 407 -10.83 -5.59 2.57
C ASN A 407 -10.13 -5.21 3.89
N PRO A 408 -9.91 -6.21 4.78
CA PRO A 408 -9.28 -5.99 6.07
C PRO A 408 -7.83 -5.51 5.99
N ALA A 409 -7.12 -5.76 4.89
CA ALA A 409 -5.76 -5.25 4.70
C ALA A 409 -5.74 -3.71 4.71
N LYS A 410 -6.86 -3.05 4.36
CA LYS A 410 -6.99 -1.60 4.44
C LYS A 410 -6.99 -1.07 5.90
N PHE A 411 -7.08 -1.91 6.93
CA PHE A 411 -6.93 -1.48 8.32
C PHE A 411 -5.49 -1.23 8.74
N LEU A 412 -4.49 -1.71 7.98
CA LEU A 412 -3.09 -1.58 8.31
C LEU A 412 -2.38 -0.67 7.30
N VAL A 413 -1.44 0.14 7.80
CA VAL A 413 -0.49 0.93 7.00
C VAL A 413 0.89 0.67 7.56
N GLU A 414 1.69 -0.08 6.83
CA GLU A 414 3.07 -0.44 7.16
C GLU A 414 4.05 0.49 6.41
N HIS A 415 5.19 0.80 7.02
CA HIS A 415 6.25 1.56 6.38
C HIS A 415 7.64 1.32 6.97
N ILE A 416 8.66 1.52 6.15
CA ILE A 416 10.05 1.67 6.57
C ILE A 416 10.36 3.16 6.71
N SER A 417 10.97 3.55 7.81
CA SER A 417 11.45 4.91 8.07
C SER A 417 12.68 4.89 8.96
N ARG A 418 13.73 5.59 8.58
CA ARG A 418 14.98 5.72 9.32
C ARG A 418 15.58 4.36 9.71
N GLY A 419 15.62 3.44 8.75
CA GLY A 419 16.14 2.07 8.87
C GLY A 419 15.28 1.14 9.73
N LYS A 420 14.04 1.51 10.03
CA LYS A 420 13.14 0.77 10.94
C LYS A 420 11.75 0.57 10.36
N TYR A 421 11.23 -0.63 10.59
CA TYR A 421 9.84 -0.94 10.35
C TYR A 421 8.92 -0.29 11.39
N THR A 422 7.84 0.33 10.90
CA THR A 422 6.78 0.89 11.71
C THR A 422 5.41 0.66 11.05
N PHE A 423 4.36 0.60 11.85
CA PHE A 423 3.01 0.39 11.35
C PHE A 423 2.00 1.27 12.08
N LYS A 424 0.87 1.51 11.43
CA LYS A 424 -0.31 2.21 11.96
C LYS A 424 -1.52 1.37 11.64
N ARG A 425 -2.34 1.02 12.64
CA ARG A 425 -3.62 0.36 12.42
C ARG A 425 -4.78 1.29 12.67
N PHE A 426 -5.84 1.10 11.90
CA PHE A 426 -7.15 1.66 12.17
C PHE A 426 -7.79 0.91 13.35
N LYS A 427 -7.88 1.59 14.50
CA LYS A 427 -8.69 1.13 15.63
C LYS A 427 -9.97 1.95 15.66
N GLN A 428 -11.12 1.31 15.42
CA GLN A 428 -12.42 1.90 15.76
C GLN A 428 -12.55 1.87 17.29
N SER A 429 -11.80 2.74 17.96
CA SER A 429 -12.11 3.03 19.36
C SER A 429 -13.49 3.69 19.39
N ALA A 430 -14.25 3.47 20.47
CA ALA A 430 -15.47 4.23 20.79
C ALA A 430 -15.24 5.77 20.81
N ARG A 431 -13.99 6.23 20.64
CA ARG A 431 -13.54 7.61 20.62
C ARG A 431 -12.53 7.85 19.49
N PHE A 432 -12.84 7.57 18.21
CA PHE A 432 -12.00 8.08 17.12
C PHE A 432 -12.10 9.63 17.07
N GLN A 433 -11.41 10.29 17.99
CA GLN A 433 -11.29 11.74 18.08
C GLN A 433 -10.17 12.17 17.14
N TRP A 434 -10.56 12.92 16.10
CA TRP A 434 -9.60 13.62 15.24
C TRP A 434 -8.62 14.44 16.10
N PRO A 435 -7.29 14.26 15.94
CA PRO A 435 -6.32 15.15 16.56
C PRO A 435 -6.57 16.58 16.08
N GLY A 436 -7.12 17.42 16.96
CA GLY A 436 -7.40 18.83 16.71
C GLY A 436 -8.86 19.24 16.45
N LEU A 437 -9.85 18.35 16.56
CA LEU A 437 -11.25 18.69 16.20
C LEU A 437 -12.32 18.60 17.30
N THR A 438 -12.01 18.22 18.54
CA THR A 438 -13.02 18.28 19.63
C THR A 438 -12.46 18.86 20.93
N LYS A 439 -12.71 20.16 21.14
CA LYS A 439 -12.79 20.75 22.49
C LYS A 439 -14.19 20.46 23.02
N GLY A 440 -14.42 19.29 23.57
CA GLY A 440 -15.72 18.93 24.14
C GLY A 440 -15.63 17.64 24.92
N LYS A 441 -15.52 17.76 26.25
CA LYS A 441 -15.58 16.64 27.20
C LYS A 441 -17.01 16.07 27.20
N ALA A 442 -17.28 15.08 26.37
CA ALA A 442 -18.48 14.27 26.49
C ALA A 442 -18.09 12.88 27.03
N SER A 443 -18.52 12.58 28.25
CA SER A 443 -18.51 11.24 28.84
C SER A 443 -19.68 10.43 28.27
N VAL A 444 -19.39 9.36 27.53
CA VAL A 444 -20.39 8.51 26.85
C VAL A 444 -19.96 7.04 27.01
N PRO A 445 -20.93 6.09 27.12
CA PRO A 445 -20.77 4.83 27.86
C PRO A 445 -20.05 3.73 27.08
N GLN A 446 -19.49 2.78 27.83
CA GLN A 446 -18.63 1.68 27.36
C GLN A 446 -19.37 0.46 26.77
N SER A 447 -20.67 0.53 26.49
CA SER A 447 -21.45 -0.64 26.07
C SER A 447 -21.63 -0.69 24.54
N GLY A 448 -20.88 -1.58 23.88
CA GLY A 448 -21.02 -1.91 22.46
C GLY A 448 -19.92 -1.29 21.60
N GLN A 449 -18.83 -2.02 21.37
CA GLN A 449 -17.99 -1.74 20.20
C GLN A 449 -18.80 -2.20 18.99
N ASP A 450 -19.45 -1.27 18.29
CA ASP A 450 -20.03 -1.57 16.98
C ASP A 450 -18.89 -2.08 16.09
N LEU A 451 -19.04 -3.32 15.61
CA LEU A 451 -18.10 -3.94 14.66
C LEU A 451 -18.03 -3.08 13.40
N PHE A 452 -16.84 -2.92 12.83
CA PHE A 452 -16.68 -2.21 11.57
C PHE A 452 -17.47 -2.93 10.49
N ASP A 453 -18.30 -2.19 9.77
CA ASP A 453 -19.17 -2.70 8.73
C ASP A 453 -18.74 -2.14 7.37
N PHE A 454 -18.41 -3.01 6.42
CA PHE A 454 -18.06 -2.62 5.06
C PHE A 454 -19.28 -2.25 4.21
N GLU A 455 -20.50 -2.61 4.64
CA GLU A 455 -21.76 -2.18 4.01
C GLU A 455 -22.16 -0.76 4.43
N ASP A 456 -21.67 -0.28 5.59
CA ASP A 456 -21.91 1.09 6.00
C ASP A 456 -20.91 2.07 5.35
N GLY A 457 -21.43 2.89 4.43
CA GLY A 457 -20.68 3.97 3.81
C GLY A 457 -20.04 4.96 4.80
N SER A 458 -20.60 5.12 6.00
CA SER A 458 -20.04 5.99 7.05
C SER A 458 -18.75 5.41 7.64
N HIS A 459 -18.73 4.11 7.92
CA HIS A 459 -17.57 3.36 8.40
C HIS A 459 -16.45 3.34 7.34
N VAL A 460 -16.79 3.02 6.09
CA VAL A 460 -15.84 3.03 4.96
C VAL A 460 -15.26 4.43 4.73
N GLN A 461 -16.07 5.49 4.86
CA GLN A 461 -15.58 6.87 4.76
C GLN A 461 -14.61 7.22 5.90
N LEU A 462 -14.87 6.76 7.12
CA LEU A 462 -13.97 6.96 8.26
C LEU A 462 -12.62 6.27 8.04
N LEU A 463 -12.64 5.00 7.61
CA LEU A 463 -11.44 4.24 7.26
C LEU A 463 -10.61 4.96 6.18
N ASN A 464 -11.25 5.38 5.09
CA ASN A 464 -10.59 6.08 4.00
C ASN A 464 -9.99 7.43 4.44
N ASN A 465 -10.68 8.17 5.30
CA ASN A 465 -10.17 9.43 5.85
C ASN A 465 -8.95 9.18 6.75
N TRP A 466 -8.98 8.14 7.59
CA TRP A 466 -7.82 7.73 8.39
C TRP A 466 -6.65 7.30 7.50
N ARG A 467 -6.88 6.40 6.54
CA ARG A 467 -5.83 5.91 5.61
C ARG A 467 -5.14 7.06 4.90
N ARG A 468 -5.91 7.97 4.29
CA ARG A 468 -5.37 9.16 3.62
C ARG A 468 -4.48 9.99 4.54
N GLN A 469 -4.84 10.12 5.82
CA GLN A 469 -4.00 10.83 6.79
C GLN A 469 -2.78 10.02 7.23
N ALA A 470 -2.92 8.72 7.46
CA ALA A 470 -1.82 7.84 7.85
C ALA A 470 -0.74 7.81 6.76
N ILE A 471 -1.17 7.55 5.52
CA ILE A 471 -0.37 7.56 4.28
C ILE A 471 0.22 8.95 4.05
N GLY A 472 -0.59 10.01 4.08
CA GLY A 472 -0.14 11.38 3.85
C GLY A 472 0.84 11.89 4.91
N ARG A 473 0.83 11.33 6.12
CA ARG A 473 1.86 11.59 7.15
C ARG A 473 3.15 10.81 6.90
N THR A 474 3.06 9.62 6.32
CA THR A 474 4.20 8.75 6.03
C THR A 474 4.96 9.22 4.80
N ILE A 475 4.32 9.25 3.62
CA ILE A 475 5.00 9.63 2.37
C ILE A 475 5.21 11.15 2.27
N LYS A 476 4.44 11.95 3.04
CA LYS A 476 4.20 13.37 2.73
C LYS A 476 4.14 13.59 1.22
N SER A 477 3.28 12.78 0.55
CA SER A 477 2.86 13.01 -0.83
C SER A 477 2.71 14.50 -0.99
N SER A 478 3.57 15.13 -1.80
CA SER A 478 3.91 16.56 -1.74
C SER A 478 2.74 17.31 -1.13
N ARG A 479 2.83 17.68 0.16
CA ARG A 479 1.79 18.52 0.76
C ARG A 479 1.68 19.66 -0.23
N ASN A 480 0.59 19.71 -1.01
CA ASN A 480 0.47 20.55 -2.21
C ASN A 480 1.29 21.80 -1.94
N GLU A 481 2.42 21.97 -2.65
CA GLU A 481 3.38 23.05 -2.36
C GLU A 481 2.56 24.26 -1.96
N PRO A 482 2.79 24.82 -0.75
CA PRO A 482 1.85 25.75 -0.13
C PRO A 482 1.40 26.74 -1.19
N GLY A 483 0.13 26.63 -1.59
CA GLY A 483 -0.30 27.18 -2.87
C GLY A 483 0.11 28.65 -2.92
N GLN A 484 0.73 29.07 -4.04
CA GLN A 484 1.34 30.40 -4.16
C GLN A 484 0.41 31.47 -3.54
N PRO A 485 0.91 32.41 -2.71
CA PRO A 485 0.06 33.39 -2.04
C PRO A 485 -0.70 34.22 -3.08
N TRP A 486 -1.92 34.65 -2.79
CA TRP A 486 -2.67 35.49 -3.73
C TRP A 486 -2.18 36.94 -3.62
N CYS A 487 -1.88 37.59 -4.75
CA CYS A 487 -1.54 39.01 -4.75
C CYS A 487 -2.77 39.90 -4.90
N LYS A 488 -2.60 41.21 -4.65
CA LYS A 488 -3.66 42.19 -4.84
C LYS A 488 -4.12 42.31 -6.29
N GLU A 489 -3.21 42.25 -7.25
CA GLU A 489 -3.55 42.33 -8.68
C GLU A 489 -4.45 41.17 -9.13
N GLU A 490 -4.19 39.97 -8.61
CA GLU A 490 -5.04 38.80 -8.82
C GLU A 490 -6.44 39.02 -8.20
N ASP A 491 -6.52 39.58 -6.99
CA ASP A 491 -7.80 39.89 -6.34
C ASP A 491 -8.59 40.96 -7.12
N ASP A 492 -7.93 42.02 -7.57
CA ASP A 492 -8.53 43.11 -8.37
C ASP A 492 -9.04 42.59 -9.72
N TYR A 493 -8.31 41.65 -10.33
CA TYR A 493 -8.75 41.00 -11.55
C TYR A 493 -10.01 40.15 -11.32
N LEU A 494 -10.14 39.46 -10.19
CA LEU A 494 -11.36 38.73 -9.83
C LEU A 494 -12.55 39.66 -9.52
N ILE A 495 -12.28 40.85 -9.00
CA ILE A 495 -13.28 41.91 -8.83
C ILE A 495 -13.78 42.37 -10.20
N LYS A 496 -12.87 42.69 -11.12
CA LYS A 496 -13.20 43.09 -12.50
C LYS A 496 -14.02 42.03 -13.23
N LEU A 497 -13.62 40.76 -13.17
CA LEU A 497 -14.40 39.67 -13.77
C LEU A 497 -15.82 39.57 -13.19
N SER A 498 -15.98 39.84 -11.90
CA SER A 498 -17.29 39.86 -11.24
C SER A 498 -18.14 41.07 -11.64
N GLU A 499 -17.52 42.24 -11.86
CA GLU A 499 -18.16 43.44 -12.43
C GLU A 499 -18.65 43.18 -13.85
N ASP A 500 -17.80 42.65 -14.72
CA ASP A 500 -18.11 42.33 -16.12
C ASP A 500 -19.31 41.37 -16.21
N LEU A 501 -19.34 40.34 -15.37
CA LEU A 501 -20.47 39.40 -15.32
C LEU A 501 -21.76 40.04 -14.81
N LEU A 502 -21.68 40.99 -13.87
CA LEU A 502 -22.84 41.71 -13.38
C LEU A 502 -23.39 42.64 -14.47
N GLU A 503 -22.54 43.31 -15.23
CA GLU A 503 -22.93 44.10 -16.39
C GLU A 503 -23.56 43.24 -17.49
N GLU A 504 -22.98 42.10 -17.81
CA GLU A 504 -23.51 41.14 -18.77
C GLU A 504 -24.94 40.72 -18.38
N LYS A 505 -25.16 40.41 -17.11
CA LYS A 505 -26.49 40.08 -16.58
C LYS A 505 -27.47 41.25 -16.59
N ARG A 506 -26.99 42.48 -16.36
CA ARG A 506 -27.82 43.69 -16.46
C ARG A 506 -28.25 43.97 -17.91
N LYS A 507 -27.38 43.68 -18.88
CA LYS A 507 -27.67 43.81 -20.32
C LYS A 507 -28.59 42.68 -20.82
N SER A 508 -28.63 41.54 -20.13
CA SER A 508 -29.54 40.45 -20.48
C SER A 508 -31.01 40.85 -20.27
N SER A 509 -31.90 40.43 -21.17
CA SER A 509 -33.32 40.81 -21.18
C SER A 509 -34.13 40.32 -19.97
N LYS A 510 -33.54 39.48 -19.12
CA LYS A 510 -34.16 38.94 -17.91
C LYS A 510 -33.36 39.41 -16.69
N PRO A 511 -33.80 40.46 -15.98
CA PRO A 511 -33.10 40.92 -14.79
C PRO A 511 -33.02 39.78 -13.76
N PRO A 512 -31.86 39.61 -13.09
CA PRO A 512 -31.66 38.52 -12.15
C PRO A 512 -32.63 38.67 -10.97
N LYS A 513 -33.46 37.64 -10.74
CA LYS A 513 -34.41 37.61 -9.60
C LYS A 513 -33.72 37.58 -8.23
N SER A 514 -32.46 37.13 -8.17
CA SER A 514 -31.67 37.05 -6.95
C SER A 514 -30.57 38.11 -6.93
N LYS A 515 -30.40 38.79 -5.80
CA LYS A 515 -29.27 39.68 -5.54
C LYS A 515 -27.90 38.97 -5.56
N LYS A 516 -27.88 37.63 -5.46
CA LYS A 516 -26.65 36.82 -5.45
C LYS A 516 -26.11 36.62 -6.86
N LEU A 517 -24.85 37.01 -7.08
CA LEU A 517 -24.17 36.78 -8.36
C LEU A 517 -23.64 35.33 -8.45
N LEU A 518 -24.45 34.46 -9.04
CA LEU A 518 -24.08 33.07 -9.37
C LEU A 518 -23.28 33.00 -10.68
N VAL A 519 -22.14 32.31 -10.66
CA VAL A 519 -21.29 32.05 -11.84
C VAL A 519 -21.64 30.67 -12.39
N SER A 520 -22.00 30.57 -13.67
CA SER A 520 -22.26 29.30 -14.34
C SER A 520 -20.96 28.50 -14.51
N ASN A 521 -21.03 27.17 -14.64
CA ASN A 521 -19.81 26.36 -14.77
C ASN A 521 -18.97 26.75 -16.00
N ALA A 522 -19.60 26.97 -17.16
CA ALA A 522 -18.91 27.48 -18.35
C ALA A 522 -18.17 28.81 -18.10
N LYS A 523 -18.79 29.74 -17.37
CA LYS A 523 -18.16 31.03 -17.05
C LYS A 523 -17.01 30.87 -16.05
N LYS A 524 -17.06 29.87 -15.16
CA LYS A 524 -15.95 29.56 -14.25
C LYS A 524 -14.72 29.05 -15.01
N GLU A 525 -14.93 28.24 -16.06
CA GLU A 525 -13.86 27.76 -16.94
C GLU A 525 -13.26 28.92 -17.75
N GLU A 526 -14.10 29.76 -18.35
CA GLU A 526 -13.67 30.97 -19.06
C GLU A 526 -12.85 31.90 -18.15
N TRP A 527 -13.30 32.09 -16.90
CA TRP A 527 -12.55 32.87 -15.92
C TRP A 527 -11.21 32.25 -15.57
N ALA A 528 -11.12 30.93 -15.45
CA ALA A 528 -9.85 30.26 -15.18
C ALA A 528 -8.87 30.40 -16.34
N GLU A 529 -9.34 30.25 -17.58
CA GLU A 529 -8.54 30.48 -18.78
C GLU A 529 -8.06 31.93 -18.88
N ALA A 530 -8.94 32.91 -18.69
CA ALA A 530 -8.61 34.33 -18.74
C ALA A 530 -7.63 34.73 -17.62
N PHE A 531 -7.83 34.19 -16.42
CA PHE A 531 -6.96 34.41 -15.27
C PHE A 531 -5.56 33.82 -15.52
N ASN A 532 -5.48 32.55 -15.90
CA ASN A 532 -4.21 31.87 -16.14
C ASN A 532 -3.45 32.47 -17.32
N LYS A 533 -4.16 32.91 -18.38
CA LYS A 533 -3.55 33.64 -19.50
C LYS A 533 -2.84 34.93 -19.05
N THR A 534 -3.34 35.57 -18.00
CA THR A 534 -2.82 36.85 -17.50
C THR A 534 -1.68 36.65 -16.51
N PHE A 535 -1.83 35.69 -15.58
CA PHE A 535 -0.92 35.56 -14.44
C PHE A 535 0.08 34.41 -14.57
N THR A 536 -0.20 33.34 -15.31
CA THR A 536 0.71 32.19 -15.40
C THR A 536 2.04 32.59 -16.03
N GLY A 537 3.13 32.13 -15.41
CA GLY A 537 4.51 32.46 -15.82
C GLY A 537 5.04 33.80 -15.30
N THR A 538 4.20 34.66 -14.73
CA THR A 538 4.66 35.94 -14.14
C THR A 538 5.41 35.69 -12.83
N ILE A 539 6.44 36.49 -12.56
CA ILE A 539 7.22 36.47 -11.30
C ILE A 539 6.74 37.65 -10.47
N GLN A 540 6.27 37.40 -9.25
CA GLN A 540 5.81 38.45 -8.36
C GLN A 540 6.96 38.99 -7.50
N ALA A 541 6.81 40.22 -7.01
CA ALA A 541 7.84 40.89 -6.19
C ALA A 541 8.34 40.01 -5.03
N ASP A 542 7.43 39.27 -4.37
CA ASP A 542 7.74 38.46 -3.19
C ASP A 542 8.02 36.98 -3.49
N SER A 543 8.06 36.56 -4.76
CA SER A 543 8.22 35.15 -5.14
C SER A 543 9.26 34.97 -6.24
N LYS A 544 10.26 34.12 -5.98
CA LYS A 544 11.27 33.73 -6.99
C LYS A 544 10.74 32.73 -8.02
N ALA A 545 9.61 32.06 -7.74
CA ALA A 545 9.02 31.09 -8.64
C ALA A 545 7.98 31.73 -9.57
N PRO A 546 7.94 31.37 -10.86
CA PRO A 546 6.89 31.81 -11.78
C PRO A 546 5.53 31.26 -11.32
N ARG A 547 4.47 32.03 -11.58
CA ARG A 547 3.09 31.66 -11.27
C ARG A 547 2.66 30.39 -12.00
N THR A 548 2.07 29.46 -11.27
CA THR A 548 1.42 28.25 -11.81
C THR A 548 -0.05 28.51 -12.11
N ASP A 549 -0.61 27.74 -13.05
CA ASP A 549 -2.04 27.79 -13.35
C ASP A 549 -2.90 27.58 -12.10
N ARG A 550 -3.90 28.45 -11.91
CA ARG A 550 -4.92 28.32 -10.87
C ARG A 550 -6.06 27.46 -11.38
N THR A 551 -6.50 26.54 -10.52
CA THR A 551 -7.69 25.74 -10.81
C THR A 551 -8.96 26.57 -10.63
N VAL A 552 -10.03 26.20 -11.34
CA VAL A 552 -11.37 26.77 -11.17
C VAL A 552 -11.80 26.81 -9.70
N GLY A 553 -11.51 25.73 -8.96
CA GLY A 553 -11.81 25.63 -7.54
C GLY A 553 -11.06 26.68 -6.70
N ALA A 554 -9.77 26.89 -6.97
CA ALA A 554 -8.94 27.87 -6.26
C ALA A 554 -9.44 29.31 -6.50
N ILE A 555 -9.80 29.64 -7.74
CA ILE A 555 -10.34 30.96 -8.11
C ILE A 555 -11.68 31.22 -7.42
N MET A 556 -12.61 30.26 -7.47
CA MET A 556 -13.91 30.39 -6.80
C MET A 556 -13.79 30.48 -5.28
N GLN A 557 -12.84 29.73 -4.70
CA GLN A 557 -12.56 29.80 -3.27
C GLN A 557 -11.91 31.13 -2.88
N ARG A 558 -11.05 31.71 -3.72
CA ARG A 558 -10.51 33.05 -3.45
C ARG A 558 -11.60 34.10 -3.52
N ARG A 559 -12.49 34.01 -4.50
CA ARG A 559 -13.65 34.90 -4.63
C ARG A 559 -14.55 34.95 -3.39
N SER A 560 -14.73 33.84 -2.68
CA SER A 560 -15.49 33.82 -1.41
C SER A 560 -14.72 34.34 -0.18
N ARG A 561 -13.41 34.62 -0.34
CA ARG A 561 -12.52 35.14 0.71
C ARG A 561 -12.23 36.64 0.57
N ILE A 562 -12.49 37.24 -0.60
CA ILE A 562 -12.37 38.69 -0.82
C ILE A 562 -13.61 39.38 -0.26
N GLN A 563 -13.43 40.19 0.78
CA GLN A 563 -14.54 40.85 1.49
C GLN A 563 -15.34 41.79 0.57
N GLU A 564 -14.67 42.53 -0.32
CA GLU A 564 -15.35 43.39 -1.30
C GLU A 564 -16.29 42.59 -2.21
N LEU A 565 -15.86 41.40 -2.66
CA LEU A 565 -16.71 40.56 -3.50
C LEU A 565 -17.95 40.05 -2.74
N VAL A 566 -17.77 39.70 -1.46
CA VAL A 566 -18.86 39.28 -0.57
C VAL A 566 -19.87 40.41 -0.38
N ASP A 567 -19.40 41.62 -0.08
CA ASP A 567 -20.27 42.75 0.25
C ASP A 567 -20.96 43.32 -0.99
N ARG A 568 -20.22 43.48 -2.09
CA ARG A 568 -20.66 44.16 -3.31
C ARG A 568 -21.48 43.25 -4.25
N PHE A 569 -21.17 41.95 -4.30
CA PHE A 569 -21.84 40.99 -5.19
C PHE A 569 -22.61 39.88 -4.46
N HIS A 570 -22.72 39.97 -3.13
CA HIS A 570 -23.41 39.00 -2.28
C HIS A 570 -22.95 37.55 -2.49
N VAL A 571 -21.63 37.37 -2.67
CA VAL A 571 -20.99 36.05 -2.74
C VAL A 571 -21.11 35.36 -1.39
N LYS A 572 -21.36 34.04 -1.36
CA LYS A 572 -21.39 33.28 -0.11
C LYS A 572 -20.01 33.33 0.55
N PRO A 573 -19.85 33.93 1.75
CA PRO A 573 -18.55 34.06 2.38
C PRO A 573 -17.99 32.71 2.84
N ASP A 574 -16.66 32.57 2.77
CA ASP A 574 -15.93 31.51 3.47
C ASP A 574 -15.82 31.88 4.96
N ASN A 575 -16.89 31.60 5.72
CA ASN A 575 -17.00 31.95 7.14
C ASN A 575 -15.83 31.41 7.98
N LYS A 576 -15.30 30.22 7.63
CA LYS A 576 -14.16 29.63 8.36
C LYS A 576 -12.90 30.46 8.17
N TYR A 577 -12.63 30.89 6.93
CA TYR A 577 -11.48 31.74 6.62
C TYR A 577 -11.59 33.11 7.30
N LEU A 578 -12.73 33.78 7.15
CA LEU A 578 -12.95 35.12 7.71
C LEU A 578 -12.94 35.10 9.26
N ALA A 579 -13.47 34.05 9.89
CA ALA A 579 -13.37 33.88 11.34
C ALA A 579 -11.91 33.73 11.79
N LYS A 580 -11.11 32.93 11.06
CA LYS A 580 -9.68 32.77 11.35
C LYS A 580 -8.90 34.09 11.19
N LEU A 581 -9.25 34.89 10.18
CA LEU A 581 -8.65 36.21 9.97
C LEU A 581 -8.96 37.17 11.13
N LYS A 582 -10.23 37.20 11.56
CA LYS A 582 -10.67 37.99 12.73
C LYS A 582 -9.99 37.54 14.02
N GLN A 583 -9.84 36.23 14.24
CA GLN A 583 -9.13 35.69 15.40
C GLN A 583 -7.65 36.10 15.40
N LYS A 584 -6.96 36.01 14.25
CA LYS A 584 -5.57 36.46 14.12
C LYS A 584 -5.41 37.96 14.38
N ALA A 585 -6.31 38.79 13.84
CA ALA A 585 -6.30 40.22 14.10
C ALA A 585 -6.54 40.54 15.59
N GLY A 586 -7.42 39.79 16.25
CA GLY A 586 -7.66 39.92 17.70
C GLY A 586 -6.46 39.49 18.55
N GLN A 587 -5.75 38.43 18.17
CA GLN A 587 -4.53 37.98 18.85
C GLN A 587 -3.40 39.02 18.76
N LYS A 588 -3.21 39.64 17.59
CA LYS A 588 -2.21 40.71 17.43
C LYS A 588 -2.49 41.91 18.34
N ARG A 589 -3.75 42.33 18.46
CA ARG A 589 -4.15 43.44 19.37
C ARG A 589 -3.92 43.10 20.84
N LYS A 590 -4.21 41.87 21.27
CA LYS A 590 -3.93 41.45 22.65
C LYS A 590 -2.44 41.41 22.98
N ARG A 591 -1.58 41.14 22.00
CA ARG A 591 -0.12 41.12 22.22
C ARG A 591 0.45 42.54 22.28
N SER A 592 -0.10 43.49 21.53
CA SER A 592 0.30 44.91 21.62
C SER A 592 -0.21 45.60 22.89
N ASP A 593 -1.38 45.21 23.41
CA ASP A 593 -1.93 45.79 24.64
C ASP A 593 -1.25 45.26 25.93
N LEU A 594 -0.46 44.18 25.85
CA LEU A 594 0.24 43.58 26.99
C LEU A 594 1.75 43.89 27.01
N SER A 595 2.26 44.61 26.02
CA SER A 595 3.69 44.94 25.91
C SER A 595 4.03 46.40 26.20
N ASP A 596 3.11 47.16 26.81
CA ASP A 596 3.24 48.61 26.99
C ASP A 596 3.28 49.06 28.47
N ASP A 597 3.41 48.13 29.43
CA ASP A 597 3.33 48.44 30.87
C ASP A 597 4.57 48.05 31.72
N GLU A 598 5.64 47.48 31.15
CA GLU A 598 6.90 47.26 31.87
C GLU A 598 8.10 47.52 30.96
N ASP A 599 8.53 48.79 30.85
CA ASP A 599 9.95 49.17 30.72
C ASP A 599 10.07 50.70 30.52
N ALA A 600 9.88 51.41 31.62
CA ALA A 600 10.24 52.82 31.75
C ALA A 600 11.52 52.96 32.58
N ASP A 601 12.62 52.31 32.20
CA ASP A 601 13.97 52.81 32.51
C ASP A 601 15.08 52.05 31.76
N GLN A 602 15.52 52.59 30.61
CA GLN A 602 16.94 52.61 30.22
C GLN A 602 17.14 53.32 28.87
N SER A 603 17.56 54.58 28.96
CA SER A 603 18.16 55.32 27.85
C SER A 603 19.61 54.89 27.63
N HIS A 604 19.97 54.36 26.46
CA HIS A 604 21.27 54.68 25.83
C HIS A 604 21.39 54.20 24.37
N VAL A 605 21.73 55.18 23.51
CA VAL A 605 22.51 55.11 22.25
C VAL A 605 21.88 54.48 21.00
N ALA A 606 21.72 55.38 20.02
CA ALA A 606 21.44 55.12 18.63
C ALA A 606 22.63 54.51 17.88
N THR A 607 22.36 53.54 17.01
CA THR A 607 23.03 53.39 15.71
C THR A 607 22.11 52.73 14.70
N HIS A 608 22.07 53.33 13.51
CA HIS A 608 21.45 52.89 12.26
C HIS A 608 21.77 51.43 11.88
N GLY A 609 20.74 50.73 11.38
CA GLY A 609 20.87 49.49 10.61
C GLY A 609 19.49 48.94 10.26
N GLU A 610 19.05 49.18 9.02
CA GLU A 610 17.92 48.48 8.42
C GLU A 610 18.33 47.01 8.24
N ASP A 611 17.78 46.12 9.05
CA ASP A 611 17.75 44.69 8.76
C ASP A 611 16.47 44.07 9.32
N ASP A 612 15.85 43.31 8.44
CA ASP A 612 14.61 42.54 8.54
C ASP A 612 14.69 41.52 9.70
N PRO A 613 13.75 41.47 10.65
CA PRO A 613 13.77 40.43 11.65
C PRO A 613 13.22 39.13 11.04
N GLU A 614 14.14 38.24 10.70
CA GLU A 614 13.91 36.80 10.67
C GLU A 614 13.12 36.41 11.93
N GLU A 615 11.95 35.79 11.73
CA GLU A 615 11.17 35.17 12.80
C GLU A 615 12.03 34.06 13.43
N GLU A 616 12.65 34.35 14.58
CA GLU A 616 13.21 33.34 15.48
C GLU A 616 12.10 32.36 15.89
N ASP A 617 12.13 31.17 15.29
CA ASP A 617 11.43 29.99 15.76
C ASP A 617 11.97 29.64 17.16
N VAL A 618 11.29 30.15 18.19
CA VAL A 618 11.50 29.75 19.58
C VAL A 618 11.35 28.23 19.67
N PRO A 619 12.38 27.48 20.10
CA PRO A 619 12.26 26.04 20.30
C PRO A 619 11.24 25.81 21.42
N MET A 620 10.14 25.12 21.10
CA MET A 620 9.28 24.58 22.15
C MET A 620 10.05 23.45 22.82
N ASP A 621 10.61 23.77 23.98
CA ASP A 621 11.09 22.81 24.96
C ASP A 621 10.04 21.71 25.17
N ILE A 622 10.44 20.49 24.85
CA ILE A 622 9.83 19.28 25.39
C ILE A 622 10.52 19.08 26.74
N SER A 623 9.94 19.65 27.80
CA SER A 623 9.99 19.05 29.13
C SER A 623 9.06 17.83 29.08
N SER A 624 9.53 16.58 29.02
CA SER A 624 10.02 15.81 30.18
C SER A 624 9.25 16.15 31.45
N ASP A 625 7.98 15.71 31.51
CA ASP A 625 7.31 15.50 32.79
C ASP A 625 7.96 14.27 33.43
N ASP A 626 8.78 14.55 34.44
CA ASP A 626 9.19 13.66 35.51
C ASP A 626 7.93 13.20 36.28
N ASP A 627 7.68 11.90 36.26
CA ASP A 627 6.71 11.23 37.11
C ASP A 627 7.45 10.73 38.37
N GLU A 628 7.70 11.64 39.30
CA GLU A 628 8.05 11.34 40.69
C GLU A 628 6.83 11.64 41.59
N GLY A 629 6.30 10.61 42.25
CA GLY A 629 5.20 10.80 43.19
C GLY A 629 4.51 9.55 43.77
N ASP A 630 5.29 8.69 44.42
CA ASP A 630 4.97 8.00 45.70
C ASP A 630 3.55 7.46 45.99
N ALA A 631 3.44 6.13 46.19
CA ALA A 631 3.07 5.57 47.51
C ALA A 631 3.24 4.04 47.56
N PRO A 632 3.76 3.49 48.68
CA PRO A 632 3.97 2.06 48.90
C PRO A 632 2.67 1.38 49.38
N MET A 633 2.32 0.23 48.78
CA MET A 633 1.31 -0.65 49.36
C MET A 633 1.99 -1.71 50.23
N ASP A 634 1.60 -1.64 51.49
CA ASP A 634 1.99 -2.40 52.66
C ASP A 634 1.69 -3.90 52.51
N LEU A 635 2.54 -4.71 53.14
CA LEU A 635 2.41 -6.15 53.29
C LEU A 635 1.75 -6.46 54.64
N SER A 636 0.54 -7.01 54.62
CA SER A 636 0.04 -7.90 55.68
C SER A 636 -1.31 -8.53 55.29
N ASP A 637 -1.24 -9.79 54.83
CA ASP A 637 -1.87 -11.00 55.40
C ASP A 637 -2.02 -12.10 54.33
#